data_AF-A0A2N6C2H2-F1
#
_entry.id   AF-A0A2N6C2H2-F1
#
_cell.length_a   1.000
_cell.length_b   1.000
_cell.length_c   1.000
_cell.angle_alpha   90.00
_cell.angle_beta   90.00
_cell.angle_gamma   90.00
#
_symmetry.space_group_name_H-M   'P 1'
#
loop_
_entity.id
_entity.type
_entity.pdbx_description
1 polymer ?
#
loop_
_entity_poly.entity_id
_entity_poly.type
_entity_poly.pdbx_seq_one_letter_code
_entity_poly.pdbx_strand_id
1 'polypeptide(L)'
;MSLKDKIKRYQLYNRSRKVQAINFNAQSSTLLFKIIPYLLHCNYPDLPGFIDDPDCKFGIYRFLPEKFVDGNLFRRYFPGSTALSVKTPSPYARNPFIHSLKTIGSIGTVAQAAKSDCDYWVSIRNEELGEKAYALLEEKCRLISEWTKKYNLEVYFFLMDIDQTRENRFESSAEEESAGSALKLLLKDELFRTHILVAGKMLLWWLIPPGLSHAEYRGHVKKLTDSGLSMDSYIDLGYLSDLPRSEIFGACLWQLNKALDSPFKSVIKFAYLELLLNKADTLPLFSSKMLCMVTFPELLPADETALEVTDIDPYLLLARDIVAFYQHSETVKRDDNLIRECLFLKALEGMQSQKRSKHLKRTMTIMKSWDLLPDQMIKFLHINTWGYNDLLASGIQVHNYLLSTYKRLRQIFNTVGAEGLEHTITQRDLSILGRKLFTFYEKKPDKIEYIRSLSRDIMCQKDLTFHITKYEGTIYFYAFQGEHTNDTIRDNTELQIRRETNILTLITWLVVNGILQKSTKIHLAKNLINITLAEIETVSDKIISTFPLVNFSKIPARELLKKESIVRALAIVNFHKYRIKGQKELHSTIITLNNYGEHFIHHFTTIVQLRNQFRQLLTRHYVSRWNDNLEIFIPTQPEQYYIEEMIKK
;
A
#
# COMPACT_ATOMS: atom_id res chain seq x y z
N MET A 1 -25.30 -18.60 25.92
CA MET A 1 -23.93 -18.65 26.51
C MET A 1 -23.78 -17.57 27.58
N SER A 2 -23.07 -17.83 28.69
CA SER A 2 -22.89 -16.83 29.78
C SER A 2 -21.94 -15.70 29.36
N LEU A 3 -22.04 -14.52 30.00
CA LEU A 3 -21.14 -13.38 29.74
C LEU A 3 -19.66 -13.74 29.96
N LYS A 4 -19.39 -14.54 31.00
CA LYS A 4 -18.05 -15.02 31.33
C LYS A 4 -17.46 -15.89 30.24
N ASP A 5 -18.27 -16.74 29.61
CA ASP A 5 -17.83 -17.59 28.50
C ASP A 5 -17.56 -16.77 27.23
N LYS A 6 -18.38 -15.75 26.95
CA LYS A 6 -18.14 -14.81 25.82
C LYS A 6 -16.80 -14.07 25.98
N ILE A 7 -16.51 -13.58 27.18
CA ILE A 7 -15.22 -12.95 27.49
C ILE A 7 -14.06 -13.93 27.30
N LYS A 8 -14.17 -15.17 27.80
CA LYS A 8 -13.15 -16.21 27.63
C LYS A 8 -12.90 -16.54 26.16
N ARG A 9 -13.97 -16.69 25.35
CA ARG A 9 -13.85 -16.94 23.92
C ARG A 9 -13.12 -15.81 23.19
N TYR A 10 -13.48 -14.56 23.46
CA TYR A 10 -12.75 -13.43 22.88
C TYR A 10 -11.28 -13.39 23.34
N GLN A 11 -10.99 -13.62 24.62
CA GLN A 11 -9.60 -13.65 25.12
C GLN A 11 -8.77 -14.75 24.43
N LEU A 12 -9.37 -15.92 24.21
CA LEU A 12 -8.75 -17.01 23.45
C LEU A 12 -8.51 -16.61 21.99
N TYR A 13 -9.49 -15.98 21.34
CA TYR A 13 -9.36 -15.46 19.98
C TYR A 13 -8.22 -14.44 19.88
N ASN A 14 -8.23 -13.39 20.72
CA ASN A 14 -7.19 -12.36 20.73
C ASN A 14 -5.79 -12.95 20.99
N ARG A 15 -5.68 -13.95 21.89
CA ARG A 15 -4.42 -14.67 22.14
C ARG A 15 -3.98 -15.47 20.92
N SER A 16 -4.89 -16.19 20.26
CA SER A 16 -4.60 -16.93 19.02
C SER A 16 -4.00 -16.01 17.96
N ARG A 17 -4.61 -14.84 17.75
CA ARG A 17 -4.18 -13.83 16.79
C ARG A 17 -2.77 -13.29 17.09
N LYS A 18 -2.45 -13.02 18.37
CA LYS A 18 -1.08 -12.68 18.80
C LYS A 18 -0.08 -13.82 18.53
N VAL A 19 -0.47 -15.06 18.79
CA VAL A 19 0.37 -16.24 18.51
C VAL A 19 0.63 -16.40 17.02
N GLN A 20 -0.37 -16.17 16.16
CA GLN A 20 -0.20 -16.20 14.70
C GLN A 20 0.82 -15.15 14.24
N ALA A 21 0.73 -13.92 14.76
CA ALA A 21 1.72 -12.87 14.48
C ALA A 21 3.14 -13.24 14.96
N ILE A 22 3.26 -13.83 16.15
CA ILE A 22 4.56 -14.30 16.69
C ILE A 22 5.14 -15.42 15.82
N ASN A 23 4.31 -16.37 15.39
CA ASN A 23 4.72 -17.45 14.50
C ASN A 23 5.16 -16.95 13.12
N PHE A 24 4.60 -15.84 12.66
CA PHE A 24 5.02 -15.17 11.43
C PHE A 24 6.38 -14.48 11.60
N ASN A 25 6.53 -13.63 12.63
CA ASN A 25 7.78 -12.97 12.96
C ASN A 25 7.86 -12.64 14.46
N ALA A 26 8.65 -13.42 15.20
CA ALA A 26 8.77 -13.29 16.65
C ALA A 26 9.47 -11.99 17.08
N GLN A 27 10.46 -11.51 16.31
CA GLN A 27 11.19 -10.28 16.64
C GLN A 27 10.30 -9.05 16.47
N SER A 28 9.66 -8.91 15.31
CA SER A 28 8.70 -7.84 15.06
C SER A 28 7.55 -7.88 16.08
N SER A 29 6.98 -9.06 16.34
CA SER A 29 5.89 -9.20 17.32
C SER A 29 6.30 -8.87 18.75
N THR A 30 7.58 -9.07 19.11
CA THR A 30 8.12 -8.65 20.41
C THR A 30 8.11 -7.12 20.52
N LEU A 31 8.54 -6.42 19.47
CA LEU A 31 8.45 -4.96 19.41
C LEU A 31 6.98 -4.51 19.50
N LEU A 32 6.10 -5.08 18.67
CA LEU A 32 4.69 -4.68 18.58
C LEU A 32 3.87 -4.95 19.86
N PHE A 33 4.01 -6.12 20.46
CA PHE A 33 3.14 -6.50 21.58
C PHE A 33 3.74 -6.29 22.97
N LYS A 34 5.03 -5.94 23.05
CA LYS A 34 5.71 -5.76 24.35
C LYS A 34 6.44 -4.42 24.45
N ILE A 35 7.34 -4.11 23.53
CA ILE A 35 8.23 -2.94 23.66
C ILE A 35 7.50 -1.63 23.36
N ILE A 36 6.74 -1.55 22.27
CA ILE A 36 5.97 -0.34 21.93
C ILE A 36 4.95 0.01 23.04
N PRO A 37 4.13 -0.94 23.53
CA PRO A 37 3.24 -0.68 24.66
C PRO A 37 3.98 -0.21 25.92
N TYR A 38 5.18 -0.74 26.16
CA TYR A 38 6.04 -0.29 27.26
C TYR A 38 6.46 1.18 27.08
N LEU A 39 6.92 1.57 25.88
CA LEU A 39 7.32 2.95 25.58
C LEU A 39 6.15 3.94 25.68
N LEU A 40 4.94 3.54 25.30
CA LEU A 40 3.73 4.35 25.51
C LEU A 40 3.31 4.43 26.98
N HIS A 41 3.71 3.44 27.79
CA HIS A 41 3.39 3.38 29.22
C HIS A 41 4.38 4.16 30.11
N CYS A 42 5.53 4.58 29.58
CA CYS A 42 6.56 5.30 30.32
C CYS A 42 6.99 6.60 29.64
N ASN A 43 7.58 7.53 30.41
CA ASN A 43 8.21 8.73 29.88
C ASN A 43 9.52 8.96 30.63
N TYR A 44 10.65 8.59 30.04
CA TYR A 44 11.95 8.63 30.69
C TYR A 44 13.05 9.13 29.74
N PRO A 45 13.98 10.02 30.15
CA PRO A 45 14.90 10.73 29.25
C PRO A 45 15.73 9.88 28.28
N ASP A 46 16.13 8.69 28.70
CA ASP A 46 16.98 7.79 27.90
C ASP A 46 16.18 6.76 27.07
N LEU A 47 14.85 6.87 27.06
CA LEU A 47 13.95 6.01 26.28
C LEU A 47 13.40 6.73 25.04
N PRO A 48 13.20 5.99 23.93
CA PRO A 48 12.54 6.53 22.75
C PRO A 48 11.13 7.07 23.05
N GLY A 49 10.78 8.19 22.44
CA GLY A 49 9.49 8.85 22.70
C GLY A 49 9.44 9.63 24.00
N PHE A 50 10.58 9.95 24.62
CA PHE A 50 10.61 10.88 25.73
C PHE A 50 10.16 12.28 25.32
N ILE A 51 9.34 12.89 26.17
CA ILE A 51 8.91 14.29 26.06
C ILE A 51 9.28 15.00 27.36
N ASP A 52 10.09 16.05 27.25
CA ASP A 52 10.52 16.87 28.39
C ASP A 52 9.50 17.99 28.69
N ASP A 53 8.27 17.59 28.96
CA ASP A 53 7.19 18.49 29.37
C ASP A 53 6.31 17.78 30.42
N PRO A 54 6.10 18.37 31.62
CA PRO A 54 5.30 17.76 32.68
C PRO A 54 3.81 17.58 32.31
N ASP A 55 3.33 18.31 31.30
CA ASP A 55 1.97 18.15 30.76
C ASP A 55 1.84 16.93 29.85
N CYS A 56 2.95 16.28 29.47
CA CYS A 56 2.91 15.05 28.68
C CYS A 56 2.17 13.97 29.46
N LYS A 57 0.99 13.61 28.96
CA LYS A 57 0.20 12.50 29.48
C LYS A 57 0.55 11.22 28.73
N PHE A 58 0.77 10.15 29.48
CA PHE A 58 1.16 8.83 28.97
C PHE A 58 0.59 7.75 29.89
N GLY A 59 0.91 6.48 29.61
CA GLY A 59 0.38 5.38 30.41
C GLY A 59 -0.83 4.75 29.75
N ILE A 60 -0.82 3.41 29.70
CA ILE A 60 -1.94 2.59 29.25
C ILE A 60 -2.67 2.02 30.46
N TYR A 61 -3.99 2.20 30.54
CA TYR A 61 -4.82 1.62 31.61
C TYR A 61 -4.60 0.12 31.71
N ARG A 62 -4.57 -0.44 32.92
CA ARG A 62 -4.45 -1.90 33.17
C ARG A 62 -3.25 -2.60 32.52
N PHE A 63 -2.27 -1.86 32.01
CA PHE A 63 -1.05 -2.43 31.49
C PHE A 63 -0.08 -2.69 32.63
N LEU A 64 0.43 -3.92 32.71
CA LEU A 64 1.37 -4.36 33.75
C LEU A 64 2.72 -4.62 33.07
N PRO A 65 3.59 -3.61 32.93
CA PRO A 65 4.81 -3.70 32.11
C PRO A 65 5.71 -4.87 32.50
N GLU A 66 5.81 -5.17 33.80
CA GLU A 66 6.60 -6.26 34.38
C GLU A 66 6.22 -7.66 33.87
N LYS A 67 4.97 -7.85 33.42
CA LYS A 67 4.53 -9.13 32.85
C LYS A 67 4.97 -9.33 31.40
N PHE A 68 5.36 -8.25 30.72
CA PHE A 68 5.63 -8.26 29.28
C PHE A 68 7.11 -8.00 28.96
N VAL A 69 7.77 -7.15 29.74
CA VAL A 69 9.16 -6.74 29.54
C VAL A 69 9.96 -7.02 30.81
N ASP A 70 10.67 -8.15 30.81
CA ASP A 70 11.66 -8.47 31.85
C ASP A 70 12.97 -7.67 31.64
N GLY A 71 13.86 -7.70 32.64
CA GLY A 71 15.11 -6.95 32.60
C GLY A 71 16.10 -7.38 31.50
N ASN A 72 16.03 -8.62 31.02
CA ASN A 72 16.87 -9.08 29.92
C ASN A 72 16.35 -8.54 28.59
N LEU A 73 15.04 -8.62 28.39
CA LEU A 73 14.38 -8.05 27.22
C LEU A 73 14.54 -6.54 27.17
N PHE A 74 14.40 -5.85 28.31
CA PHE A 74 14.64 -4.42 28.42
C PHE A 74 16.06 -4.05 28.00
N ARG A 75 17.09 -4.66 28.59
CA ARG A 75 18.50 -4.39 28.26
C ARG A 75 18.85 -4.68 26.81
N ARG A 76 18.18 -5.65 26.17
CA ARG A 76 18.36 -5.94 24.75
C ARG A 76 17.97 -4.77 23.84
N TYR A 77 16.88 -4.06 24.18
CA TYR A 77 16.40 -2.93 23.38
C TYR A 77 16.94 -1.58 23.87
N PHE A 78 17.31 -1.48 25.15
CA PHE A 78 17.78 -0.25 25.80
C PHE A 78 19.05 -0.50 26.64
N PRO A 79 20.18 -0.90 26.01
CA PRO A 79 21.37 -1.36 26.73
C PRO A 79 22.07 -0.31 27.61
N GLY A 80 21.72 0.98 27.47
CA GLY A 80 22.26 2.07 28.28
C GLY A 80 21.21 2.80 29.14
N SER A 81 19.96 2.31 29.18
CA SER A 81 18.91 3.00 29.93
C SER A 81 18.98 2.68 31.42
N THR A 82 18.76 3.72 32.22
CA THR A 82 18.71 3.69 33.69
C THR A 82 17.30 3.57 34.23
N ALA A 83 16.26 3.51 33.37
CA ALA A 83 14.85 3.55 33.77
C ALA A 83 14.39 2.39 34.68
N LEU A 84 15.07 1.23 34.64
CA LEU A 84 14.80 0.09 35.54
C LEU A 84 15.72 0.06 36.79
N SER A 85 16.48 1.13 37.05
CA SER A 85 17.32 1.22 38.24
C SER A 85 16.47 1.37 39.50
N VAL A 86 16.82 0.63 40.56
CA VAL A 86 16.14 0.73 41.87
C VAL A 86 16.30 2.13 42.50
N LYS A 87 17.29 2.91 42.05
CA LYS A 87 17.59 4.26 42.55
C LYS A 87 16.83 5.37 41.83
N THR A 88 16.06 5.06 40.79
CA THR A 88 15.32 6.06 40.01
C THR A 88 13.82 6.01 40.33
N PRO A 89 13.12 7.17 40.34
CA PRO A 89 11.66 7.18 40.43
C PRO A 89 11.04 6.29 39.34
N SER A 90 9.92 5.62 39.68
CA SER A 90 9.24 4.74 38.73
C SER A 90 8.96 5.48 37.42
N PRO A 91 9.33 4.92 36.26
CA PRO A 91 9.09 5.56 34.96
C PRO A 91 7.62 5.42 34.51
N TYR A 92 6.76 4.78 35.31
CA TYR A 92 5.39 4.41 34.95
C TYR A 92 4.37 5.47 35.36
N ALA A 93 3.33 5.62 34.54
CA ALA A 93 2.23 6.52 34.83
C ALA A 93 1.43 6.05 36.06
N ARG A 94 1.29 6.92 37.07
CA ARG A 94 0.38 6.69 38.21
C ARG A 94 -1.09 6.73 37.78
N ASN A 95 -1.41 7.64 36.87
CA ASN A 95 -2.73 7.81 36.27
C ASN A 95 -2.58 7.66 34.74
N PRO A 96 -2.90 6.49 34.17
CA PRO A 96 -2.86 6.28 32.73
C PRO A 96 -3.89 7.13 31.98
N PHE A 97 -3.59 7.51 30.73
CA PHE A 97 -4.50 8.27 29.87
C PHE A 97 -4.91 7.51 28.58
N ILE A 98 -4.14 6.51 28.17
CA ILE A 98 -4.47 5.66 27.05
C ILE A 98 -5.39 4.54 27.55
N HIS A 99 -6.68 4.63 27.24
CA HIS A 99 -7.70 3.67 27.68
C HIS A 99 -7.50 2.30 27.05
N SER A 100 -7.06 2.24 25.79
CA SER A 100 -6.77 0.98 25.12
C SER A 100 -5.84 1.17 23.94
N LEU A 101 -4.97 0.18 23.74
CA LEU A 101 -4.08 0.09 22.60
C LEU A 101 -4.45 -1.16 21.81
N LYS A 102 -4.92 -0.99 20.58
CA LYS A 102 -5.14 -2.10 19.63
C LYS A 102 -4.31 -1.90 18.39
N THR A 103 -4.02 -2.99 17.68
CA THR A 103 -3.60 -2.91 16.27
C THR A 103 -4.72 -3.44 15.38
N ILE A 104 -4.86 -2.88 14.18
CA ILE A 104 -5.86 -3.27 13.17
C ILE A 104 -5.18 -3.76 11.89
N GLY A 105 -5.94 -4.38 10.99
CA GLY A 105 -5.46 -4.79 9.67
C GLY A 105 -4.91 -6.22 9.62
N SER A 106 -3.80 -6.41 8.90
CA SER A 106 -3.30 -7.74 8.54
C SER A 106 -2.53 -8.45 9.66
N ILE A 107 -2.08 -7.75 10.71
CA ILE A 107 -1.30 -8.36 11.79
C ILE A 107 -2.07 -9.50 12.45
N GLY A 108 -1.41 -10.65 12.58
CA GLY A 108 -1.97 -11.87 13.15
C GLY A 108 -2.97 -12.57 12.25
N THR A 109 -3.09 -12.20 10.96
CA THR A 109 -3.89 -12.89 9.94
C THR A 109 -3.03 -13.73 8.98
N VAL A 110 -3.70 -14.54 8.17
CA VAL A 110 -3.12 -15.15 6.96
C VAL A 110 -2.57 -14.13 5.95
N ALA A 111 -3.08 -12.90 5.95
CA ALA A 111 -2.65 -11.82 5.06
C ALA A 111 -1.49 -10.98 5.64
N GLN A 112 -0.97 -11.32 6.83
CA GLN A 112 0.24 -10.68 7.36
C GLN A 112 1.43 -10.98 6.44
N ALA A 113 2.19 -9.95 6.07
CA ALA A 113 3.38 -10.08 5.23
C ALA A 113 4.59 -9.37 5.85
N ALA A 114 5.79 -9.63 5.34
CA ALA A 114 7.02 -9.07 5.90
C ALA A 114 7.08 -7.53 5.82
N LYS A 115 6.44 -6.96 4.79
CA LYS A 115 6.28 -5.51 4.58
C LYS A 115 4.95 -4.97 5.13
N SER A 116 4.23 -5.71 5.97
CA SER A 116 3.01 -5.17 6.58
C SER A 116 3.34 -4.06 7.56
N ASP A 117 2.68 -2.94 7.37
CA ASP A 117 2.54 -1.85 8.32
C ASP A 117 1.79 -2.31 9.58
N CYS A 118 2.08 -1.66 10.71
CA CYS A 118 1.30 -1.83 11.94
C CYS A 118 0.62 -0.51 12.31
N ASP A 119 -0.69 -0.49 12.15
CA ASP A 119 -1.54 0.62 12.55
C ASP A 119 -2.04 0.39 13.97
N TYR A 120 -1.69 1.29 14.89
CA TYR A 120 -2.21 1.31 16.25
C TYR A 120 -3.41 2.24 16.38
N TRP A 121 -4.52 1.67 16.83
CA TRP A 121 -5.65 2.43 17.35
C TRP A 121 -5.43 2.74 18.82
N VAL A 122 -5.07 3.99 19.12
CA VAL A 122 -4.81 4.48 20.48
C VAL A 122 -6.08 5.16 20.98
N SER A 123 -6.85 4.46 21.82
CA SER A 123 -8.10 4.98 22.37
C SER A 123 -7.82 5.93 23.53
N ILE A 124 -8.23 7.19 23.38
CA ILE A 124 -8.08 8.27 24.36
C ILE A 124 -9.43 8.96 24.58
N ARG A 125 -9.49 9.86 25.57
CA ARG A 125 -10.63 10.78 25.74
C ARG A 125 -10.08 12.20 25.73
N ASN A 126 -10.47 12.99 24.73
CA ASN A 126 -9.97 14.36 24.52
C ASN A 126 -10.30 15.27 25.71
N GLU A 127 -11.47 15.07 26.33
CA GLU A 127 -11.88 15.75 27.56
C GLU A 127 -10.90 15.53 28.73
N GLU A 128 -10.15 14.42 28.75
CA GLU A 128 -9.16 14.11 29.79
C GLU A 128 -7.76 14.70 29.47
N LEU A 129 -7.45 14.98 28.20
CA LEU A 129 -6.11 15.38 27.73
C LEU A 129 -5.98 16.89 27.54
N GLY A 130 -6.99 17.56 26.97
CA GLY A 130 -6.84 18.93 26.47
C GLY A 130 -5.85 19.03 25.29
N GLU A 131 -5.84 20.17 24.59
CA GLU A 131 -5.09 20.33 23.33
C GLU A 131 -3.58 20.15 23.49
N LYS A 132 -2.98 20.77 24.52
CA LYS A 132 -1.53 20.69 24.74
C LYS A 132 -1.07 19.26 24.99
N ALA A 133 -1.73 18.52 25.87
CA ALA A 133 -1.31 17.15 26.17
C ALA A 133 -1.58 16.19 25.00
N TYR A 134 -2.64 16.44 24.22
CA TYR A 134 -2.88 15.71 22.97
C TYR A 134 -1.68 15.86 22.03
N ALA A 135 -1.25 17.10 21.76
CA ALA A 135 -0.10 17.36 20.88
C ALA A 135 1.20 16.72 21.40
N LEU A 136 1.44 16.74 22.71
CA LEU A 136 2.60 16.09 23.33
C LEU A 136 2.53 14.56 23.21
N LEU A 137 1.35 13.95 23.33
CA LEU A 137 1.16 12.51 23.13
C LEU A 137 1.33 12.12 21.66
N GLU A 138 0.86 12.95 20.73
CA GLU A 138 1.07 12.77 19.30
C GLU A 138 2.57 12.82 18.95
N GLU A 139 3.29 13.80 19.49
CA GLU A 139 4.74 13.91 19.31
C GLU A 139 5.48 12.69 19.89
N LYS A 140 5.07 12.21 21.08
CA LYS A 140 5.58 10.96 21.66
C LYS A 140 5.39 9.77 20.71
N CYS A 141 4.18 9.62 20.15
CA CYS A 141 3.88 8.58 19.18
C CYS A 141 4.77 8.70 17.92
N ARG A 142 4.95 9.91 17.39
CA ARG A 142 5.81 10.19 16.23
C ARG A 142 7.26 9.78 16.49
N LEU A 143 7.82 10.15 17.65
CA LEU A 143 9.17 9.78 18.05
C LEU A 143 9.35 8.26 18.19
N ILE A 144 8.33 7.55 18.70
CA ILE A 144 8.34 6.08 18.76
C ILE A 144 8.30 5.49 17.35
N SER A 145 7.44 5.99 16.46
CA SER A 145 7.37 5.58 15.04
C SER A 145 8.69 5.78 14.30
N GLU A 146 9.38 6.90 14.52
CA GLU A 146 10.72 7.12 13.94
C GLU A 146 11.75 6.13 14.49
N TRP A 147 11.68 5.81 15.79
CA TRP A 147 12.58 4.84 16.41
C TRP A 147 12.37 3.42 15.86
N THR A 148 11.12 3.01 15.58
CA THR A 148 10.84 1.65 15.06
C THR A 148 11.40 1.43 13.65
N LYS A 149 11.62 2.50 12.85
CA LYS A 149 12.26 2.41 11.53
C LYS A 149 13.66 1.80 11.59
N LYS A 150 14.39 1.97 12.70
CA LYS A 150 15.71 1.34 12.92
C LYS A 150 15.65 -0.20 12.93
N TYR A 151 14.46 -0.76 13.12
CA TYR A 151 14.20 -2.20 13.11
C TYR A 151 13.44 -2.64 11.85
N ASN A 152 13.40 -1.82 10.79
CA ASN A 152 12.59 -2.04 9.59
C ASN A 152 11.10 -2.29 9.91
N LEU A 153 10.57 -1.60 10.93
CA LEU A 153 9.16 -1.63 11.27
C LEU A 153 8.51 -0.28 10.97
N GLU A 154 7.57 -0.30 10.04
CA GLU A 154 6.67 0.82 9.75
C GLU A 154 5.48 0.75 10.71
N VAL A 155 5.41 1.70 11.63
CA VAL A 155 4.38 1.79 12.67
C VAL A 155 3.73 3.15 12.60
N TYR A 156 2.40 3.17 12.60
CA TYR A 156 1.59 4.39 12.63
C TYR A 156 0.68 4.36 13.86
N PHE A 157 0.58 5.49 14.56
CA PHE A 157 -0.33 5.66 15.68
C PHE A 157 -1.45 6.60 15.28
N PHE A 158 -2.67 6.16 15.50
CA PHE A 158 -3.87 6.96 15.32
C PHE A 158 -4.48 7.22 16.70
N LEU A 159 -4.40 8.47 17.15
CA LEU A 159 -5.02 8.91 18.40
C LEU A 159 -6.52 9.11 18.15
N MET A 160 -7.32 8.20 18.72
CA MET A 160 -8.75 8.12 18.45
C MET A 160 -9.55 8.43 19.71
N ASP A 161 -10.31 9.51 19.67
CA ASP A 161 -11.22 9.87 20.75
C ASP A 161 -12.38 8.86 20.84
N ILE A 162 -12.62 8.36 22.04
CA ILE A 162 -13.62 7.32 22.32
C ILE A 162 -15.03 7.83 22.03
N ASP A 163 -15.36 9.06 22.41
CA ASP A 163 -16.73 9.57 22.35
C ASP A 163 -17.08 10.02 20.93
N GLN A 164 -16.15 10.68 20.22
CA GLN A 164 -16.28 10.95 18.78
C GLN A 164 -16.40 9.65 17.98
N THR A 165 -15.63 8.60 18.33
CA THR A 165 -15.76 7.28 17.69
C THR A 165 -17.12 6.65 17.98
N ARG A 166 -17.62 6.79 19.22
CA ARG A 166 -18.95 6.30 19.62
C ARG A 166 -20.07 6.88 18.75
N GLU A 167 -19.92 8.14 18.38
CA GLU A 167 -20.90 8.91 17.61
C GLU A 167 -20.62 8.91 16.10
N ASN A 168 -19.59 8.18 15.63
CA ASN A 168 -19.15 8.17 14.23
C ASN A 168 -18.74 9.57 13.69
N ARG A 169 -18.27 10.46 14.57
CA ARG A 169 -17.87 11.85 14.25
C ARG A 169 -16.36 12.07 14.12
N PHE A 170 -15.55 11.04 14.35
CA PHE A 170 -14.09 11.15 14.30
C PHE A 170 -13.58 11.54 12.91
N GLU A 171 -12.46 12.27 12.88
CA GLU A 171 -11.80 12.67 11.64
C GLU A 171 -11.00 11.49 11.06
N SER A 172 -10.87 11.45 9.73
CA SER A 172 -10.03 10.47 9.04
C SER A 172 -9.04 11.20 8.13
N SER A 173 -7.76 10.85 8.22
CA SER A 173 -6.69 11.45 7.38
C SER A 173 -6.90 11.27 5.87
N ALA A 174 -7.81 10.38 5.46
CA ALA A 174 -8.20 10.20 4.07
C ALA A 174 -9.07 11.34 3.50
N GLU A 175 -9.54 12.27 4.33
CA GLU A 175 -10.27 13.47 3.89
C GLU A 175 -9.38 14.37 3.00
N GLU A 176 -8.05 14.37 3.17
CA GLU A 176 -7.12 15.16 2.36
C GLU A 176 -6.78 14.56 0.98
N GLU A 177 -7.01 13.25 0.77
CA GLU A 177 -6.65 12.52 -0.47
C GLU A 177 -7.80 12.40 -1.50
N SER A 178 -8.79 13.30 -1.47
CA SER A 178 -9.93 13.33 -2.41
C SER A 178 -10.89 12.13 -2.30
N ALA A 179 -11.05 11.58 -1.11
CA ALA A 179 -12.06 10.56 -0.82
C ALA A 179 -13.18 11.05 0.13
N GLY A 180 -13.16 12.31 0.55
CA GLY A 180 -14.19 12.88 1.45
C GLY A 180 -14.28 12.16 2.80
N SER A 181 -15.34 12.44 3.56
CA SER A 181 -15.67 11.79 4.85
C SER A 181 -16.01 10.29 4.75
N ALA A 182 -15.62 9.64 3.64
CA ALA A 182 -16.17 8.39 3.12
C ALA A 182 -15.48 7.11 3.64
N LEU A 183 -14.85 7.13 4.82
CA LEU A 183 -14.12 5.95 5.33
C LEU A 183 -14.34 5.65 6.82
N LYS A 184 -15.17 6.43 7.53
CA LYS A 184 -15.29 6.37 8.98
C LYS A 184 -15.94 5.06 9.45
N LEU A 185 -17.10 4.70 8.94
CA LEU A 185 -17.79 3.46 9.29
C LEU A 185 -17.06 2.23 8.76
N LEU A 186 -16.46 2.30 7.56
CA LEU A 186 -15.60 1.23 7.04
C LEU A 186 -14.37 0.97 7.91
N LEU A 187 -13.74 2.05 8.40
CA LEU A 187 -12.60 1.93 9.31
C LEU A 187 -13.04 1.38 10.67
N LYS A 188 -14.21 1.78 11.17
CA LYS A 188 -14.82 1.23 12.39
C LYS A 188 -15.20 -0.24 12.23
N ASP A 189 -15.70 -0.66 11.06
CA ASP A 189 -15.93 -2.07 10.72
C ASP A 189 -14.60 -2.86 10.70
N GLU A 190 -13.55 -2.33 10.05
CA GLU A 190 -12.20 -2.92 10.06
C GLU A 190 -11.67 -3.10 11.49
N LEU A 191 -11.82 -2.08 12.35
CA LEU A 191 -11.48 -2.15 13.76
C LEU A 191 -12.24 -3.29 14.44
N PHE A 192 -13.57 -3.34 14.29
CA PHE A 192 -14.40 -4.35 14.94
C PHE A 192 -14.11 -5.78 14.48
N ARG A 193 -13.71 -5.99 13.22
CA ARG A 193 -13.45 -7.32 12.67
C ARG A 193 -12.00 -7.81 12.78
N THR A 194 -11.01 -6.91 12.83
CA THR A 194 -9.58 -7.32 12.75
C THR A 194 -8.74 -7.04 13.98
N HIS A 195 -9.22 -6.21 14.91
CA HIS A 195 -8.32 -5.71 15.95
C HIS A 195 -7.71 -6.83 16.81
N ILE A 196 -6.47 -6.60 17.21
CA ILE A 196 -5.82 -7.30 18.30
C ILE A 196 -5.70 -6.32 19.46
N LEU A 197 -6.33 -6.64 20.60
CA LEU A 197 -6.12 -5.90 21.84
C LEU A 197 -4.68 -6.15 22.32
N VAL A 198 -3.85 -5.12 22.21
CA VAL A 198 -2.44 -5.17 22.61
C VAL A 198 -2.32 -4.96 24.11
N ALA A 199 -2.89 -3.88 24.63
CA ALA A 199 -2.93 -3.53 26.04
C ALA A 199 -4.18 -2.67 26.36
N GLY A 200 -4.56 -2.61 27.63
CA GLY A 200 -5.67 -1.78 28.10
C GLY A 200 -7.06 -2.39 28.01
N LYS A 201 -8.07 -1.52 28.00
CA LYS A 201 -9.49 -1.87 28.10
C LYS A 201 -9.96 -2.59 26.84
N MET A 202 -10.82 -3.58 27.01
CA MET A 202 -11.40 -4.39 25.93
C MET A 202 -12.56 -3.64 25.25
N LEU A 203 -12.84 -3.90 23.97
CA LEU A 203 -14.05 -3.34 23.36
C LEU A 203 -15.32 -4.00 23.92
N LEU A 204 -16.31 -3.19 24.27
CA LEU A 204 -17.64 -3.66 24.68
C LEU A 204 -18.33 -4.43 23.54
N TRP A 205 -18.02 -4.07 22.28
CA TRP A 205 -18.51 -4.69 21.04
C TRP A 205 -18.66 -6.21 21.11
N TRP A 206 -17.67 -6.93 21.65
CA TRP A 206 -17.68 -8.39 21.75
C TRP A 206 -18.78 -8.99 22.64
N LEU A 207 -19.45 -8.15 23.41
CA LEU A 207 -20.53 -8.52 24.33
C LEU A 207 -21.90 -8.00 23.84
N ILE A 208 -21.93 -7.36 22.67
CA ILE A 208 -23.12 -6.85 22.01
C ILE A 208 -23.59 -7.87 20.97
N PRO A 209 -24.84 -8.37 21.04
CA PRO A 209 -25.40 -9.22 20.00
C PRO A 209 -25.39 -8.53 18.62
N PRO A 210 -25.08 -9.24 17.54
CA PRO A 210 -25.23 -8.72 16.18
C PRO A 210 -26.71 -8.50 15.83
N GLY A 211 -26.97 -7.61 14.87
CA GLY A 211 -28.32 -7.37 14.32
C GLY A 211 -29.23 -6.46 15.16
N LEU A 212 -28.73 -5.85 16.24
CA LEU A 212 -29.50 -4.88 17.02
C LEU A 212 -29.67 -3.55 16.25
N SER A 213 -30.82 -2.91 16.39
CA SER A 213 -31.00 -1.49 16.06
C SER A 213 -30.25 -0.59 17.04
N HIS A 214 -30.11 0.70 16.71
CA HIS A 214 -29.46 1.69 17.60
C HIS A 214 -30.14 1.81 18.98
N ALA A 215 -31.47 1.73 19.03
CA ALA A 215 -32.22 1.78 20.29
C ALA A 215 -32.00 0.52 21.12
N GLU A 216 -32.04 -0.66 20.48
CA GLU A 216 -31.79 -1.94 21.13
C GLU A 216 -30.35 -2.07 21.63
N TYR A 217 -29.38 -1.53 20.88
CA TYR A 217 -28.00 -1.40 21.31
C TYR A 217 -27.90 -0.68 22.65
N ARG A 218 -28.49 0.52 22.76
CA ARG A 218 -28.49 1.31 24.01
C ARG A 218 -29.18 0.56 25.15
N GLY A 219 -30.31 -0.07 24.86
CA GLY A 219 -31.02 -0.91 25.82
C GLY A 219 -30.16 -2.08 26.33
N HIS A 220 -29.39 -2.71 25.44
CA HIS A 220 -28.50 -3.82 25.78
C HIS A 220 -27.29 -3.37 26.59
N VAL A 221 -26.67 -2.23 26.26
CA VAL A 221 -25.59 -1.64 27.07
C VAL A 221 -26.07 -1.34 28.50
N LYS A 222 -27.29 -0.80 28.64
CA LYS A 222 -27.91 -0.60 29.96
C LYS A 222 -28.08 -1.92 30.72
N LYS A 223 -28.62 -2.96 30.06
CA LYS A 223 -28.75 -4.30 30.67
C LYS A 223 -27.41 -4.89 31.13
N LEU A 224 -26.34 -4.71 30.34
CA LEU A 224 -24.99 -5.14 30.75
C LEU A 224 -24.52 -4.40 32.01
N THR A 225 -24.76 -3.10 32.09
CA THR A 225 -24.45 -2.28 33.26
C THR A 225 -25.25 -2.75 34.48
N ASP A 226 -26.56 -2.92 34.34
CA ASP A 226 -27.47 -3.37 35.40
C ASP A 226 -27.15 -4.79 35.90
N SER A 227 -26.55 -5.62 35.04
CA SER A 227 -26.09 -6.98 35.41
C SER A 227 -24.83 -7.00 36.30
N GLY A 228 -24.27 -5.83 36.63
CA GLY A 228 -23.06 -5.69 37.45
C GLY A 228 -21.75 -5.76 36.66
N LEU A 229 -21.79 -5.65 35.33
CA LEU A 229 -20.58 -5.56 34.52
C LEU A 229 -19.86 -4.23 34.81
N SER A 230 -18.61 -4.30 35.26
CA SER A 230 -17.78 -3.12 35.48
C SER A 230 -17.44 -2.45 34.14
N MET A 231 -18.22 -1.43 33.76
CA MET A 231 -18.08 -0.72 32.49
C MET A 231 -16.73 -0.02 32.32
N ASP A 232 -16.06 0.36 33.41
CA ASP A 232 -14.68 0.88 33.37
C ASP A 232 -13.67 -0.12 32.76
N SER A 233 -14.01 -1.41 32.74
CA SER A 233 -13.19 -2.44 32.10
C SER A 233 -13.23 -2.44 30.57
N TYR A 234 -14.16 -1.69 29.99
CA TYR A 234 -14.50 -1.75 28.57
C TYR A 234 -14.46 -0.36 27.93
N ILE A 235 -14.31 -0.36 26.61
CA ILE A 235 -14.53 0.82 25.77
C ILE A 235 -15.76 0.57 24.93
N ASP A 236 -16.75 1.42 25.14
CA ASP A 236 -17.91 1.52 24.27
C ASP A 236 -17.59 2.50 23.13
N LEU A 237 -17.41 1.95 21.93
CA LEU A 237 -17.26 2.68 20.66
C LEU A 237 -18.57 2.79 19.89
N GLY A 238 -19.72 2.48 20.51
CA GLY A 238 -21.04 2.75 19.98
C GLY A 238 -21.52 1.77 18.93
N TYR A 239 -22.72 2.06 18.45
CA TYR A 239 -23.39 1.32 17.38
C TYR A 239 -22.66 1.47 16.05
N LEU A 240 -22.59 0.39 15.28
CA LEU A 240 -22.16 0.42 13.88
C LEU A 240 -23.43 0.37 13.03
N SER A 241 -23.77 1.50 12.41
CA SER A 241 -24.93 1.63 11.53
C SER A 241 -24.71 0.97 10.18
N ASP A 242 -25.76 0.96 9.36
CA ASP A 242 -25.64 0.70 7.92
C ASP A 242 -24.57 1.57 7.30
N LEU A 243 -23.88 1.00 6.32
CA LEU A 243 -22.81 1.67 5.60
C LEU A 243 -23.41 2.41 4.40
N PRO A 244 -23.41 3.76 4.37
CA PRO A 244 -23.97 4.50 3.26
C PRO A 244 -23.29 4.11 1.95
N ARG A 245 -24.08 4.00 0.87
CA ARG A 245 -23.53 3.72 -0.47
C ARG A 245 -22.50 4.77 -0.89
N SER A 246 -22.67 6.02 -0.47
CA SER A 246 -21.69 7.08 -0.67
C SER A 246 -20.36 6.77 0.03
N GLU A 247 -20.37 6.19 1.22
CA GLU A 247 -19.15 5.80 1.92
C GLU A 247 -18.41 4.69 1.17
N ILE A 248 -19.14 3.64 0.77
CA ILE A 248 -18.56 2.53 -0.01
C ILE A 248 -17.96 3.03 -1.32
N PHE A 249 -18.64 3.97 -1.99
CA PHE A 249 -18.16 4.55 -3.24
C PHE A 249 -16.86 5.33 -3.05
N GLY A 250 -16.77 6.17 -2.02
CA GLY A 250 -15.56 6.94 -1.72
C GLY A 250 -14.38 6.02 -1.39
N ALA A 251 -14.65 4.94 -0.66
CA ALA A 251 -13.67 3.89 -0.42
C ALA A 251 -13.21 3.18 -1.70
N CYS A 252 -14.11 2.95 -2.66
CA CYS A 252 -13.73 2.42 -3.97
C CYS A 252 -12.81 3.37 -4.73
N LEU A 253 -13.11 4.68 -4.75
CA LEU A 253 -12.26 5.68 -5.41
C LEU A 253 -10.85 5.71 -4.78
N TRP A 254 -10.79 5.70 -3.45
CA TRP A 254 -9.53 5.65 -2.71
C TRP A 254 -8.72 4.38 -3.03
N GLN A 255 -9.40 3.23 -3.05
CA GLN A 255 -8.74 1.96 -3.36
C GLN A 255 -8.21 1.92 -4.79
N LEU A 256 -8.88 2.58 -5.75
CA LEU A 256 -8.42 2.65 -7.14
C LEU A 256 -7.12 3.43 -7.26
N ASN A 257 -7.02 4.54 -6.52
CA ASN A 257 -5.83 5.35 -6.47
C ASN A 257 -4.63 4.56 -5.93
N LYS A 258 -4.83 3.76 -4.86
CA LYS A 258 -3.77 2.91 -4.30
C LYS A 258 -3.44 1.70 -5.19
N ALA A 259 -4.39 1.24 -6.02
CA ALA A 259 -4.20 0.08 -6.90
C ALA A 259 -3.15 0.28 -7.99
N LEU A 260 -2.87 1.52 -8.39
CA LEU A 260 -1.84 1.85 -9.39
C LEU A 260 -0.41 1.51 -8.91
N ASP A 261 -0.21 1.41 -7.59
CA ASP A 261 1.10 1.07 -7.01
C ASP A 261 1.09 -0.28 -6.25
N SER A 262 -0.04 -0.69 -5.67
CA SER A 262 -0.19 -1.98 -4.96
C SER A 262 -1.48 -2.72 -5.35
N PRO A 263 -1.50 -3.39 -6.52
CA PRO A 263 -2.71 -3.97 -7.09
C PRO A 263 -3.30 -5.13 -6.28
N PHE A 264 -2.52 -6.08 -5.76
CA PHE A 264 -3.07 -7.25 -5.07
C PHE A 264 -3.88 -6.93 -3.81
N LYS A 265 -3.31 -6.12 -2.90
CA LYS A 265 -4.03 -5.64 -1.69
C LYS A 265 -5.29 -4.87 -2.09
N SER A 266 -5.20 -4.13 -3.19
CA SER A 266 -6.30 -3.32 -3.70
C SER A 266 -7.42 -4.14 -4.30
N VAL A 267 -7.12 -5.19 -5.07
CA VAL A 267 -8.13 -6.08 -5.67
C VAL A 267 -8.98 -6.74 -4.59
N ILE A 268 -8.38 -7.28 -3.54
CA ILE A 268 -9.14 -7.93 -2.45
C ILE A 268 -10.06 -6.92 -1.75
N LYS A 269 -9.55 -5.72 -1.46
CA LYS A 269 -10.35 -4.64 -0.87
C LYS A 269 -11.46 -4.18 -1.81
N PHE A 270 -11.20 -4.10 -3.11
CA PHE A 270 -12.22 -3.80 -4.12
C PHE A 270 -13.32 -4.85 -4.17
N ALA A 271 -12.92 -6.12 -4.20
CA ALA A 271 -13.85 -7.23 -4.24
C ALA A 271 -14.77 -7.23 -3.00
N TYR A 272 -14.23 -6.85 -1.84
CA TYR A 272 -15.04 -6.61 -0.65
C TYR A 272 -16.00 -5.42 -0.79
N LEU A 273 -15.53 -4.28 -1.29
CA LEU A 273 -16.39 -3.11 -1.50
C LEU A 273 -17.49 -3.37 -2.54
N GLU A 274 -17.19 -4.14 -3.60
CA GLU A 274 -18.17 -4.55 -4.60
C GLU A 274 -19.22 -5.49 -4.00
N LEU A 275 -18.79 -6.44 -3.15
CA LEU A 275 -19.70 -7.25 -2.34
C LEU A 275 -20.60 -6.38 -1.47
N LEU A 276 -20.04 -5.38 -0.77
CA LEU A 276 -20.81 -4.47 0.07
C LEU A 276 -21.81 -3.63 -0.74
N LEU A 277 -21.44 -3.12 -1.94
CA LEU A 277 -22.36 -2.38 -2.80
C LEU A 277 -23.56 -3.23 -3.24
N ASN A 278 -23.34 -4.51 -3.51
CA ASN A 278 -24.40 -5.45 -3.88
C ASN A 278 -25.25 -5.89 -2.68
N LYS A 279 -24.77 -5.65 -1.46
CA LYS A 279 -25.43 -5.96 -0.18
C LYS A 279 -25.80 -4.71 0.62
N ALA A 280 -25.75 -3.51 0.01
CA ALA A 280 -25.80 -2.25 0.74
C ALA A 280 -27.14 -1.99 1.44
N ASP A 281 -28.18 -2.76 1.09
CA ASP A 281 -29.50 -2.70 1.72
C ASP A 281 -29.74 -3.88 2.70
N THR A 282 -28.74 -4.73 2.90
CA THR A 282 -28.81 -5.91 3.76
C THR A 282 -27.82 -5.80 4.91
N LEU A 283 -28.33 -5.58 6.11
CA LEU A 283 -27.64 -5.97 7.32
C LEU A 283 -27.54 -7.50 7.38
N PRO A 284 -26.45 -8.05 7.95
CA PRO A 284 -25.43 -7.34 8.72
C PRO A 284 -24.04 -7.19 8.02
N LEU A 285 -23.25 -6.20 8.47
CA LEU A 285 -21.84 -6.03 8.06
C LEU A 285 -20.96 -7.20 8.51
N PHE A 286 -19.79 -7.34 7.89
CA PHE A 286 -18.87 -8.46 8.13
C PHE A 286 -18.38 -8.55 9.59
N SER A 287 -18.21 -7.41 10.28
CA SER A 287 -17.94 -7.39 11.73
C SER A 287 -18.98 -8.14 12.56
N SER A 288 -20.24 -8.21 12.13
CA SER A 288 -21.29 -8.99 12.80
C SER A 288 -21.08 -10.49 12.66
N LYS A 289 -20.59 -10.93 11.50
CA LYS A 289 -20.21 -12.34 11.29
C LYS A 289 -19.05 -12.74 12.21
N MET A 290 -18.09 -11.84 12.40
CA MET A 290 -17.01 -12.05 13.38
C MET A 290 -17.54 -12.16 14.81
N LEU A 291 -18.54 -11.36 15.19
CA LEU A 291 -19.22 -11.52 16.48
C LEU A 291 -19.85 -12.90 16.62
N CYS A 292 -20.60 -13.36 15.62
CA CYS A 292 -21.20 -14.70 15.64
C CYS A 292 -20.11 -15.78 15.79
N MET A 293 -19.08 -15.75 14.95
CA MET A 293 -18.00 -16.75 14.98
C MET A 293 -17.29 -16.79 16.35
N VAL A 294 -17.01 -15.62 16.94
CA VAL A 294 -16.18 -15.54 18.16
C VAL A 294 -17.01 -15.63 19.44
N THR A 295 -18.00 -14.75 19.66
CA THR A 295 -18.68 -14.61 20.97
C THR A 295 -20.17 -14.94 20.97
N PHE A 296 -20.81 -15.04 19.80
CA PHE A 296 -22.22 -15.41 19.64
C PHE A 296 -22.42 -16.59 18.67
N PRO A 297 -21.74 -17.74 18.83
CA PRO A 297 -21.89 -18.86 17.90
C PRO A 297 -23.31 -19.42 17.89
N GLU A 298 -24.09 -19.19 18.95
CA GLU A 298 -25.51 -19.52 19.02
C GLU A 298 -26.39 -18.72 18.03
N LEU A 299 -25.88 -17.63 17.45
CA LEU A 299 -26.56 -16.79 16.47
C LEU A 299 -26.04 -16.99 15.04
N LEU A 300 -25.24 -18.03 14.80
CA LEU A 300 -24.81 -18.38 13.45
C LEU A 300 -26.02 -18.90 12.64
N PRO A 301 -26.14 -18.53 11.35
CA PRO A 301 -27.13 -19.11 10.44
C PRO A 301 -26.99 -20.64 10.36
N ALA A 302 -28.10 -21.34 10.03
CA ALA A 302 -28.13 -22.80 10.01
C ALA A 302 -27.21 -23.44 8.94
N ASP A 303 -26.91 -22.71 7.88
CA ASP A 303 -25.98 -23.07 6.81
C ASP A 303 -24.51 -22.75 7.14
N GLU A 304 -24.25 -22.05 8.26
CA GLU A 304 -22.90 -21.74 8.72
C GLU A 304 -22.42 -22.72 9.79
N THR A 305 -21.21 -23.26 9.60
CA THR A 305 -20.56 -24.12 10.60
C THR A 305 -19.69 -23.28 11.55
N ALA A 306 -19.88 -23.46 12.85
CA ALA A 306 -19.03 -22.86 13.86
C ALA A 306 -17.58 -23.38 13.75
N LEU A 307 -16.62 -22.46 13.78
CA LEU A 307 -15.19 -22.78 13.77
C LEU A 307 -14.62 -22.83 15.18
N GLU A 308 -13.53 -23.59 15.32
CA GLU A 308 -12.68 -23.49 16.50
C GLU A 308 -12.13 -22.06 16.61
N VAL A 309 -12.14 -21.51 17.82
CA VAL A 309 -11.78 -20.10 18.06
C VAL A 309 -10.38 -19.75 17.56
N THR A 310 -9.47 -20.72 17.57
CA THR A 310 -8.09 -20.56 17.10
C THR A 310 -7.94 -20.52 15.58
N ASP A 311 -8.94 -21.02 14.85
CA ASP A 311 -8.95 -21.10 13.38
C ASP A 311 -9.69 -19.92 12.73
N ILE A 312 -10.41 -19.13 13.53
CA ILE A 312 -11.09 -17.94 13.03
C ILE A 312 -10.03 -16.93 12.57
N ASP A 313 -10.03 -16.66 11.27
CA ASP A 313 -9.26 -15.61 10.64
C ASP A 313 -10.20 -14.69 9.85
N PRO A 314 -10.21 -13.37 10.13
CA PRO A 314 -11.12 -12.44 9.50
C PRO A 314 -10.85 -12.29 8.00
N TYR A 315 -9.61 -12.44 7.52
CA TYR A 315 -9.28 -12.37 6.09
C TYR A 315 -9.67 -13.66 5.36
N LEU A 316 -9.55 -14.85 5.97
CA LEU A 316 -10.05 -16.09 5.37
C LEU A 316 -11.58 -16.11 5.28
N LEU A 317 -12.27 -15.66 6.33
CA LEU A 317 -13.72 -15.57 6.32
C LEU A 317 -14.20 -14.54 5.29
N LEU A 318 -13.47 -13.42 5.14
CA LEU A 318 -13.75 -12.41 4.13
C LEU A 318 -13.54 -12.97 2.72
N ALA A 319 -12.43 -13.69 2.52
CA ALA A 319 -12.12 -14.38 1.27
C ALA A 319 -13.25 -15.33 0.85
N ARG A 320 -13.78 -16.12 1.80
CA ARG A 320 -14.92 -17.02 1.57
C ARG A 320 -16.13 -16.28 1.03
N ASP A 321 -16.52 -15.19 1.68
CA ASP A 321 -17.71 -14.44 1.30
C ASP A 321 -17.53 -13.69 -0.02
N ILE A 322 -16.32 -13.18 -0.29
CA ILE A 322 -15.98 -12.58 -1.58
C ILE A 322 -16.05 -13.63 -2.69
N VAL A 323 -15.34 -14.76 -2.55
CA VAL A 323 -15.30 -15.80 -3.59
C VAL A 323 -16.70 -16.34 -3.87
N ALA A 324 -17.49 -16.61 -2.83
CA ALA A 324 -18.88 -17.03 -2.98
C ALA A 324 -19.69 -15.99 -3.78
N PHE A 325 -19.52 -14.70 -3.52
CA PHE A 325 -20.20 -13.65 -4.29
C PHE A 325 -19.80 -13.66 -5.77
N TYR A 326 -18.51 -13.77 -6.08
CA TYR A 326 -18.05 -13.81 -7.47
C TYR A 326 -18.55 -15.08 -8.19
N GLN A 327 -18.59 -16.24 -7.54
CA GLN A 327 -19.07 -17.48 -8.15
C GLN A 327 -20.57 -17.45 -8.53
N HIS A 328 -21.39 -16.77 -7.72
CA HIS A 328 -22.85 -16.75 -7.89
C HIS A 328 -23.36 -15.52 -8.66
N SER A 329 -22.53 -14.49 -8.86
CA SER A 329 -22.95 -13.29 -9.59
C SER A 329 -22.76 -13.45 -11.10
N GLU A 330 -23.85 -13.34 -11.87
CA GLU A 330 -23.81 -13.43 -13.34
C GLU A 330 -22.93 -12.35 -13.99
N THR A 331 -22.74 -11.21 -13.32
CA THR A 331 -22.03 -10.05 -13.89
C THR A 331 -20.52 -10.07 -13.65
N VAL A 332 -20.07 -10.65 -12.53
CA VAL A 332 -18.66 -10.62 -12.13
C VAL A 332 -18.00 -12.00 -12.05
N LYS A 333 -18.73 -13.09 -12.32
CA LYS A 333 -18.20 -14.47 -12.29
C LYS A 333 -16.91 -14.70 -13.08
N ARG A 334 -16.71 -13.98 -14.18
CA ARG A 334 -15.48 -14.06 -14.98
C ARG A 334 -14.20 -13.70 -14.19
N ASP A 335 -14.34 -12.93 -13.11
CA ASP A 335 -13.22 -12.43 -12.30
C ASP A 335 -12.93 -13.33 -11.08
N ASP A 336 -13.72 -14.39 -10.82
CA ASP A 336 -13.55 -15.31 -9.67
C ASP A 336 -12.13 -15.87 -9.55
N ASN A 337 -11.60 -16.44 -10.64
CA ASN A 337 -10.25 -17.00 -10.62
C ASN A 337 -9.20 -15.94 -10.25
N LEU A 338 -9.29 -14.72 -10.80
CA LEU A 338 -8.38 -13.63 -10.45
C LEU A 338 -8.46 -13.26 -8.96
N ILE A 339 -9.67 -13.24 -8.38
CA ILE A 339 -9.85 -12.97 -6.96
C ILE A 339 -9.15 -14.04 -6.11
N ARG A 340 -9.32 -15.32 -6.45
CA ARG A 340 -8.63 -16.44 -5.77
C ARG A 340 -7.12 -16.36 -5.90
N GLU A 341 -6.62 -16.01 -7.09
CA GLU A 341 -5.19 -15.80 -7.32
C GLU A 341 -4.63 -14.68 -6.43
N CYS A 342 -5.32 -13.54 -6.36
CA CYS A 342 -4.92 -12.41 -5.51
C CYS A 342 -4.96 -12.78 -4.02
N LEU A 343 -6.02 -13.45 -3.57
CA LEU A 343 -6.17 -13.94 -2.19
C LEU A 343 -5.07 -14.95 -1.83
N PHE A 344 -4.81 -15.90 -2.72
CA PHE A 344 -3.79 -16.92 -2.52
C PHE A 344 -2.40 -16.33 -2.46
N LEU A 345 -2.06 -15.42 -3.39
CA LEU A 345 -0.77 -14.71 -3.36
C LEU A 345 -0.60 -13.92 -2.07
N LYS A 346 -1.66 -13.23 -1.62
CA LYS A 346 -1.62 -12.49 -0.37
C LYS A 346 -1.43 -13.40 0.84
N ALA A 347 -2.09 -14.56 0.85
CA ALA A 347 -1.91 -15.55 1.90
C ALA A 347 -0.49 -16.15 1.86
N LEU A 348 0.05 -16.43 0.66
CA LEU A 348 1.36 -17.04 0.44
C LEU A 348 2.51 -16.18 1.01
N GLU A 349 2.45 -14.85 0.90
CA GLU A 349 3.40 -13.93 1.56
C GLU A 349 3.48 -14.21 3.07
N GLY A 350 2.32 -14.50 3.69
CA GLY A 350 2.17 -14.93 5.08
C GLY A 350 2.82 -16.29 5.37
N MET A 351 2.67 -17.22 4.44
CA MET A 351 3.08 -18.61 4.60
C MET A 351 4.59 -18.84 4.45
N GLN A 352 5.27 -18.07 3.60
CA GLN A 352 6.72 -18.26 3.32
C GLN A 352 7.61 -18.08 4.57
N SER A 353 7.18 -17.25 5.54
CA SER A 353 7.90 -17.04 6.80
C SER A 353 7.58 -18.11 7.86
N GLN A 354 6.40 -18.75 7.77
CA GLN A 354 5.93 -19.74 8.73
C GLN A 354 6.43 -21.16 8.37
N LYS A 355 7.75 -21.37 8.42
CA LYS A 355 8.34 -22.70 8.14
C LYS A 355 7.66 -23.79 8.99
N ARG A 356 6.96 -24.73 8.33
CA ARG A 356 6.42 -25.99 8.89
C ARG A 356 5.52 -25.83 10.13
N SER A 357 4.65 -24.81 10.19
CA SER A 357 3.68 -24.70 11.29
C SER A 357 2.46 -25.63 11.08
N LYS A 358 1.91 -26.20 12.17
CA LYS A 358 0.60 -26.91 12.14
C LYS A 358 -0.53 -25.99 11.62
N HIS A 359 -0.41 -24.69 11.91
CA HIS A 359 -1.35 -23.66 11.49
C HIS A 359 -1.40 -23.52 9.96
N LEU A 360 -0.25 -23.46 9.28
CA LEU A 360 -0.16 -23.39 7.83
C LEU A 360 -0.91 -24.55 7.14
N LYS A 361 -0.69 -25.79 7.61
CA LYS A 361 -1.39 -26.96 7.07
C LYS A 361 -2.91 -26.83 7.25
N ARG A 362 -3.36 -26.40 8.42
CA ARG A 362 -4.78 -26.21 8.72
C ARG A 362 -5.41 -25.10 7.89
N THR A 363 -4.72 -23.97 7.72
CA THR A 363 -5.12 -22.88 6.83
C THR A 363 -5.27 -23.37 5.39
N MET A 364 -4.31 -24.13 4.86
CA MET A 364 -4.43 -24.72 3.52
C MET A 364 -5.60 -25.70 3.39
N THR A 365 -5.89 -26.49 4.43
CA THR A 365 -7.08 -27.36 4.47
C THR A 365 -8.36 -26.55 4.43
N ILE A 366 -8.45 -25.46 5.21
CA ILE A 366 -9.61 -24.56 5.22
C ILE A 366 -9.78 -23.92 3.83
N MET A 367 -8.71 -23.35 3.27
CA MET A 367 -8.74 -22.75 1.93
C MET A 367 -9.17 -23.74 0.87
N LYS A 368 -8.72 -24.99 0.94
CA LYS A 368 -9.18 -26.06 0.03
C LYS A 368 -10.66 -26.37 0.23
N SER A 369 -11.11 -26.50 1.48
CA SER A 369 -12.51 -26.86 1.80
C SER A 369 -13.51 -25.77 1.40
N TRP A 370 -13.08 -24.51 1.42
CA TRP A 370 -13.89 -23.36 1.02
C TRP A 370 -13.67 -22.94 -0.41
N ASP A 371 -12.98 -23.78 -1.21
CA ASP A 371 -12.72 -23.50 -2.61
C ASP A 371 -12.08 -22.12 -2.80
N LEU A 372 -11.00 -21.83 -2.06
CA LEU A 372 -10.26 -20.56 -2.13
C LEU A 372 -8.94 -20.68 -2.89
N LEU A 373 -8.58 -21.90 -3.30
CA LEU A 373 -7.33 -22.15 -4.02
C LEU A 373 -7.53 -21.87 -5.51
N PRO A 374 -6.57 -21.20 -6.18
CA PRO A 374 -6.61 -21.00 -7.63
C PRO A 374 -6.21 -22.28 -8.37
N ASP A 375 -6.68 -22.42 -9.62
CA ASP A 375 -6.41 -23.61 -10.45
C ASP A 375 -4.91 -23.83 -10.69
N GLN A 376 -4.16 -22.74 -10.93
CA GLN A 376 -2.72 -22.78 -11.19
C GLN A 376 -1.87 -22.55 -9.92
N MET A 377 -2.30 -23.04 -8.76
CA MET A 377 -1.64 -22.82 -7.46
C MET A 377 -0.11 -23.02 -7.50
N ILE A 378 0.38 -24.07 -8.17
CA ILE A 378 1.81 -24.39 -8.26
C ILE A 378 2.60 -23.22 -8.90
N LYS A 379 2.04 -22.58 -9.92
CA LYS A 379 2.66 -21.43 -10.59
C LYS A 379 2.90 -20.28 -9.60
N PHE A 380 1.92 -19.98 -8.76
CA PHE A 380 1.98 -18.88 -7.80
C PHE A 380 2.95 -19.14 -6.64
N LEU A 381 3.21 -20.40 -6.27
CA LEU A 381 4.25 -20.75 -5.30
C LEU A 381 5.64 -20.28 -5.74
N HIS A 382 5.85 -20.15 -7.05
CA HIS A 382 7.11 -19.75 -7.67
C HIS A 382 7.11 -18.29 -8.15
N ILE A 383 6.25 -17.41 -7.60
CA ILE A 383 6.16 -15.99 -8.04
C ILE A 383 7.51 -15.25 -8.01
N ASN A 384 8.39 -15.57 -7.05
CA ASN A 384 9.72 -14.95 -6.94
C ASN A 384 10.68 -15.32 -8.08
N THR A 385 10.33 -16.32 -8.91
CA THR A 385 11.10 -16.76 -10.07
C THR A 385 10.37 -16.50 -11.39
N TRP A 386 9.24 -15.78 -11.36
CA TRP A 386 8.51 -15.46 -12.58
C TRP A 386 9.32 -14.58 -13.50
N GLY A 387 9.25 -14.89 -14.80
CA GLY A 387 9.82 -14.04 -15.84
C GLY A 387 8.94 -12.83 -16.14
N TYR A 388 9.47 -11.95 -16.98
CA TYR A 388 8.80 -10.74 -17.45
C TYR A 388 7.39 -11.02 -18.01
N ASN A 389 7.24 -12.07 -18.83
CA ASN A 389 5.97 -12.40 -19.46
C ASN A 389 4.89 -12.83 -18.46
N ASP A 390 5.24 -13.62 -17.44
CA ASP A 390 4.30 -14.06 -16.40
C ASP A 390 3.84 -12.89 -15.52
N LEU A 391 4.77 -12.00 -15.17
CA LEU A 391 4.50 -10.78 -14.42
C LEU A 391 3.59 -9.84 -15.23
N LEU A 392 3.86 -9.68 -16.52
CA LEU A 392 3.07 -8.85 -17.42
C LEU A 392 1.66 -9.43 -17.62
N ALA A 393 1.54 -10.73 -17.87
CA ALA A 393 0.25 -11.40 -18.05
C ALA A 393 -0.64 -11.23 -16.81
N SER A 394 -0.08 -11.44 -15.62
CA SER A 394 -0.81 -11.28 -14.36
C SER A 394 -1.16 -9.82 -14.09
N GLY A 395 -0.25 -8.89 -14.38
CA GLY A 395 -0.53 -7.46 -14.29
C GLY A 395 -1.67 -7.02 -15.20
N ILE A 396 -1.70 -7.46 -16.46
CA ILE A 396 -2.78 -7.15 -17.41
C ILE A 396 -4.14 -7.60 -16.86
N GLN A 397 -4.23 -8.80 -16.27
CA GLN A 397 -5.47 -9.30 -15.67
C GLN A 397 -5.96 -8.39 -14.54
N VAL A 398 -5.07 -8.04 -13.60
CA VAL A 398 -5.43 -7.14 -12.49
C VAL A 398 -5.85 -5.76 -13.00
N HIS A 399 -5.09 -5.15 -13.91
CA HIS A 399 -5.44 -3.83 -14.45
C HIS A 399 -6.74 -3.86 -15.25
N ASN A 400 -7.05 -4.94 -15.97
CA ASN A 400 -8.34 -5.10 -16.65
C ASN A 400 -9.50 -5.17 -15.65
N TYR A 401 -9.32 -5.92 -14.56
CA TYR A 401 -10.29 -5.96 -13.46
C TYR A 401 -10.52 -4.56 -12.86
N LEU A 402 -9.45 -3.82 -12.53
CA LEU A 402 -9.55 -2.46 -11.97
C LEU A 402 -10.29 -1.50 -12.92
N LEU A 403 -9.97 -1.52 -14.21
CA LEU A 403 -10.65 -0.70 -15.22
C LEU A 403 -12.12 -1.07 -15.38
N SER A 404 -12.43 -2.37 -15.37
CA SER A 404 -13.81 -2.85 -15.47
C SER A 404 -14.63 -2.44 -14.25
N THR A 405 -14.04 -2.54 -13.06
CA THR A 405 -14.66 -2.16 -11.78
C THR A 405 -14.91 -0.65 -11.75
N TYR A 406 -13.93 0.17 -12.15
CA TYR A 406 -14.12 1.62 -12.28
C TYR A 406 -15.27 1.99 -13.22
N LYS A 407 -15.38 1.33 -14.39
CA LYS A 407 -16.48 1.56 -15.33
C LYS A 407 -17.84 1.22 -14.70
N ARG A 408 -17.95 0.07 -14.02
CA ARG A 408 -19.18 -0.33 -13.31
C ARG A 408 -19.55 0.67 -12.22
N LEU A 409 -18.58 1.07 -11.39
CA LEU A 409 -18.78 2.06 -10.34
C LEU A 409 -19.26 3.40 -10.90
N ARG A 410 -18.63 3.88 -11.98
CA ARG A 410 -19.05 5.12 -12.64
C ARG A 410 -20.48 5.03 -13.20
N GLN A 411 -20.88 3.86 -13.72
CA GLN A 411 -22.26 3.63 -14.15
C GLN A 411 -23.23 3.69 -12.97
N ILE A 412 -22.93 3.01 -11.86
CA ILE A 412 -23.75 3.03 -10.64
C ILE A 412 -23.91 4.47 -10.12
N PHE A 413 -22.82 5.26 -10.11
CA PHE A 413 -22.88 6.66 -9.70
C PHE A 413 -23.81 7.50 -10.59
N ASN A 414 -23.72 7.31 -11.90
CA ASN A 414 -24.56 8.02 -12.85
C ASN A 414 -26.05 7.62 -12.76
N THR A 415 -26.36 6.37 -12.41
CA THR A 415 -27.75 5.87 -12.31
C THR A 415 -28.41 6.18 -10.98
N VAL A 416 -27.66 6.23 -9.87
CA VAL A 416 -28.20 6.52 -8.53
C VAL A 416 -28.51 8.00 -8.31
N GLY A 417 -28.00 8.89 -9.18
CA GLY A 417 -28.36 10.31 -9.20
C GLY A 417 -27.68 11.16 -8.11
N ALA A 418 -27.46 12.43 -8.44
CA ALA A 418 -26.79 13.43 -7.60
C ALA A 418 -27.54 13.77 -6.30
N GLU A 419 -28.85 13.53 -6.22
CA GLU A 419 -29.70 14.00 -5.12
C GLU A 419 -29.51 13.26 -3.78
N GLY A 420 -28.85 12.09 -3.75
CA GLY A 420 -28.59 11.32 -2.52
C GLY A 420 -27.11 11.23 -2.09
N LEU A 421 -26.18 11.71 -2.93
CA LEU A 421 -24.72 11.56 -2.76
C LEU A 421 -23.98 12.90 -2.57
N GLU A 422 -24.70 14.03 -2.61
CA GLU A 422 -24.20 15.40 -2.69
C GLU A 422 -23.25 15.83 -1.55
N HIS A 423 -23.24 15.11 -0.42
CA HIS A 423 -22.46 15.50 0.76
C HIS A 423 -21.16 14.72 0.99
N THR A 424 -20.76 13.77 0.13
CA THR A 424 -19.58 12.92 0.42
C THR A 424 -18.60 12.72 -0.73
N ILE A 425 -19.04 12.67 -1.99
CA ILE A 425 -18.14 12.59 -3.17
C ILE A 425 -18.48 13.67 -4.18
N THR A 426 -17.49 14.45 -4.56
CA THR A 426 -17.65 15.56 -5.51
C THR A 426 -17.28 15.13 -6.93
N GLN A 427 -17.83 15.82 -7.95
CA GLN A 427 -17.37 15.70 -9.36
C GLN A 427 -15.86 15.94 -9.50
N ARG A 428 -15.27 16.72 -8.58
CA ARG A 428 -13.83 16.96 -8.48
C ARG A 428 -13.08 15.67 -8.15
N ASP A 429 -13.56 14.84 -7.22
CA ASP A 429 -12.89 13.58 -6.84
C ASP A 429 -12.88 12.57 -7.99
N LEU A 430 -14.00 12.45 -8.72
CA LEU A 430 -14.09 11.66 -9.95
C LEU A 430 -13.15 12.18 -11.04
N SER A 431 -13.02 13.50 -11.18
CA SER A 431 -12.13 14.12 -12.17
C SER A 431 -10.65 13.86 -11.84
N ILE A 432 -10.26 13.95 -10.56
CA ILE A 432 -8.90 13.66 -10.11
C ILE A 432 -8.56 12.20 -10.37
N LEU A 433 -9.45 11.28 -9.99
CA LEU A 433 -9.23 9.86 -10.22
C LEU A 433 -9.18 9.52 -11.71
N GLY A 434 -10.09 10.09 -12.50
CA GLY A 434 -10.08 9.98 -13.96
C GLY A 434 -8.74 10.41 -14.53
N ARG A 435 -8.22 11.58 -14.14
CA ARG A 435 -6.89 12.07 -14.57
C ARG A 435 -5.75 11.14 -14.16
N LYS A 436 -5.77 10.56 -12.96
CA LYS A 436 -4.77 9.54 -12.55
C LYS A 436 -4.82 8.28 -13.42
N LEU A 437 -6.02 7.78 -13.71
CA LEU A 437 -6.17 6.64 -14.60
C LEU A 437 -5.69 6.97 -16.02
N PHE A 438 -6.08 8.12 -16.58
CA PHE A 438 -5.65 8.53 -17.92
C PHE A 438 -4.13 8.71 -17.99
N THR A 439 -3.50 9.27 -16.96
CA THR A 439 -2.04 9.33 -16.84
C THR A 439 -1.39 7.97 -17.08
N PHE A 440 -1.98 6.90 -16.54
CA PHE A 440 -1.44 5.55 -16.69
C PHE A 440 -1.84 4.87 -18.01
N TYR A 441 -3.09 5.00 -18.44
CA TYR A 441 -3.67 4.18 -19.52
C TYR A 441 -3.82 4.89 -20.88
N GLU A 442 -3.84 6.22 -20.90
CA GLU A 442 -4.06 7.00 -22.12
C GLU A 442 -2.81 6.96 -23.01
N LYS A 443 -3.00 6.68 -24.30
CA LYS A 443 -1.96 6.81 -25.31
C LYS A 443 -1.97 8.23 -25.85
N LYS A 444 -0.83 8.92 -25.75
CA LYS A 444 -0.61 10.25 -26.31
C LYS A 444 0.60 10.19 -27.26
N PRO A 445 0.69 11.06 -28.28
CA PRO A 445 1.89 11.19 -29.10
C PRO A 445 3.13 11.41 -28.22
N ASP A 446 4.23 10.74 -28.55
CA ASP A 446 5.53 10.83 -27.85
C ASP A 446 5.53 10.45 -26.36
N LYS A 447 4.38 10.06 -25.79
CA LYS A 447 4.28 9.56 -24.42
C LYS A 447 4.84 8.15 -24.33
N ILE A 448 5.67 7.92 -23.32
CA ILE A 448 6.18 6.59 -22.99
C ILE A 448 5.04 5.79 -22.36
N GLU A 449 4.64 4.70 -23.04
CA GLU A 449 3.56 3.84 -22.55
C GLU A 449 3.97 3.11 -21.27
N TYR A 450 3.14 3.23 -20.23
CA TYR A 450 3.29 2.47 -19.01
C TYR A 450 2.77 1.03 -19.20
N ILE A 451 3.55 0.05 -18.76
CA ILE A 451 3.11 -1.33 -18.70
C ILE A 451 2.10 -1.50 -17.58
N ARG A 452 1.12 -2.36 -17.82
CA ARG A 452 0.15 -2.81 -16.82
C ARG A 452 0.79 -3.85 -15.91
N SER A 453 1.79 -3.45 -15.13
CA SER A 453 2.56 -4.32 -14.23
C SER A 453 1.92 -4.47 -12.85
N LEU A 454 2.15 -5.61 -12.20
CA LEU A 454 1.80 -5.83 -10.79
C LEU A 454 2.50 -4.86 -9.83
N SER A 455 3.73 -4.45 -10.13
CA SER A 455 4.42 -3.35 -9.46
C SER A 455 5.69 -3.09 -10.26
N ARG A 456 6.02 -1.83 -10.49
CA ARG A 456 7.26 -1.45 -11.18
C ARG A 456 8.51 -1.94 -10.44
N ASP A 457 8.43 -2.15 -9.12
CA ASP A 457 9.53 -2.72 -8.34
C ASP A 457 9.74 -4.22 -8.62
N ILE A 458 8.65 -4.96 -8.84
CA ILE A 458 8.69 -6.41 -9.11
C ILE A 458 9.13 -6.69 -10.55
N MET A 459 8.90 -5.74 -11.46
CA MET A 459 9.30 -5.88 -12.87
C MET A 459 10.81 -5.82 -13.09
N CYS A 460 11.59 -5.41 -12.09
CA CYS A 460 13.04 -5.29 -12.19
C CYS A 460 13.69 -6.61 -12.61
N GLN A 461 14.46 -6.59 -13.69
CA GLN A 461 15.23 -7.75 -14.13
C GLN A 461 16.62 -7.73 -13.48
N LYS A 462 17.13 -8.92 -13.14
CA LYS A 462 18.51 -9.07 -12.62
C LYS A 462 19.53 -8.83 -13.71
N ASP A 463 19.29 -9.39 -14.88
CA ASP A 463 20.16 -9.33 -16.05
C ASP A 463 19.30 -8.96 -17.27
N LEU A 464 19.79 -8.01 -18.06
CA LEU A 464 19.19 -7.60 -19.34
C LEU A 464 20.25 -7.64 -20.42
N THR A 465 19.94 -8.31 -21.53
CA THR A 465 20.81 -8.32 -22.71
C THR A 465 20.27 -7.42 -23.80
N PHE A 466 21.07 -6.44 -24.23
CA PHE A 466 20.81 -5.63 -25.41
C PHE A 466 21.35 -6.32 -26.65
N HIS A 467 20.55 -6.32 -27.72
CA HIS A 467 20.92 -6.86 -29.02
C HIS A 467 20.60 -5.87 -30.13
N ILE A 468 21.58 -5.65 -31.01
CA ILE A 468 21.49 -4.68 -32.10
C ILE A 468 21.60 -5.43 -33.42
N THR A 469 20.55 -5.31 -34.24
CA THR A 469 20.52 -5.91 -35.57
C THR A 469 20.13 -4.89 -36.63
N LYS A 470 20.50 -5.16 -37.88
CA LYS A 470 20.11 -4.34 -39.03
C LYS A 470 19.29 -5.21 -39.98
N TYR A 471 18.08 -4.79 -40.27
CA TYR A 471 17.16 -5.47 -41.19
C TYR A 471 16.58 -4.45 -42.16
N GLU A 472 16.66 -4.73 -43.47
CA GLU A 472 16.17 -3.85 -44.54
C GLU A 472 16.63 -2.38 -44.41
N GLY A 473 17.92 -2.18 -44.10
CA GLY A 473 18.49 -0.85 -43.93
C GLY A 473 18.19 -0.17 -42.59
N THR A 474 17.23 -0.66 -41.82
CA THR A 474 16.83 -0.12 -40.51
C THR A 474 17.56 -0.83 -39.37
N ILE A 475 18.03 -0.06 -38.39
CA ILE A 475 18.64 -0.60 -37.16
C ILE A 475 17.55 -0.81 -36.12
N TYR A 476 17.54 -1.99 -35.51
CA TYR A 476 16.63 -2.36 -34.43
C TYR A 476 17.42 -2.69 -33.16
N PHE A 477 16.91 -2.19 -32.05
CA PHE A 477 17.40 -2.42 -30.71
C PHE A 477 16.42 -3.31 -29.96
N TYR A 478 16.93 -4.38 -29.38
CA TYR A 478 16.15 -5.35 -28.62
C TYR A 478 16.67 -5.42 -27.19
N ALA A 479 15.76 -5.64 -26.24
CA ALA A 479 16.08 -6.00 -24.87
C ALA A 479 15.52 -7.39 -24.56
N PHE A 480 16.37 -8.27 -24.05
CA PHE A 480 16.04 -9.64 -23.64
C PHE A 480 16.19 -9.80 -22.14
N GLN A 481 15.31 -10.60 -21.54
CA GLN A 481 15.42 -11.02 -20.15
C GLN A 481 16.58 -12.03 -20.01
N GLY A 482 17.51 -11.77 -19.09
CA GLY A 482 18.63 -12.67 -18.78
C GLY A 482 19.93 -12.30 -19.51
N GLU A 483 20.94 -13.12 -19.29
CA GLU A 483 22.24 -13.04 -19.97
C GLU A 483 22.22 -13.92 -21.21
N HIS A 484 22.47 -13.32 -22.38
CA HIS A 484 22.48 -14.00 -23.66
C HIS A 484 23.68 -13.61 -24.52
N THR A 485 24.11 -14.56 -25.33
CA THR A 485 25.11 -14.40 -26.39
C THR A 485 24.44 -14.31 -27.77
N ASN A 486 25.22 -14.05 -28.81
CA ASN A 486 24.68 -13.96 -30.18
C ASN A 486 24.02 -15.25 -30.68
N ASP A 487 24.52 -16.40 -30.24
CA ASP A 487 24.01 -17.70 -30.66
C ASP A 487 22.72 -18.05 -29.91
N THR A 488 22.68 -17.77 -28.60
CA THR A 488 21.55 -18.11 -27.73
C THR A 488 20.31 -17.25 -27.97
N ILE A 489 20.45 -16.01 -28.45
CA ILE A 489 19.29 -15.13 -28.71
C ILE A 489 18.31 -15.72 -29.74
N ARG A 490 18.80 -16.47 -30.73
CA ARG A 490 17.95 -17.08 -31.76
C ARG A 490 17.01 -18.12 -31.17
N ASP A 491 17.47 -18.82 -30.14
CA ASP A 491 16.74 -19.90 -29.48
C ASP A 491 15.85 -19.39 -28.33
N ASN A 492 16.03 -18.13 -27.91
CA ASN A 492 15.35 -17.51 -26.75
C ASN A 492 14.49 -16.28 -27.14
N THR A 493 13.86 -16.32 -28.31
CA THR A 493 13.05 -15.19 -28.82
C THR A 493 11.85 -14.84 -27.93
N GLU A 494 11.35 -15.80 -27.15
CA GLU A 494 10.27 -15.65 -26.17
C GLU A 494 10.67 -14.81 -24.95
N LEU A 495 11.97 -14.67 -24.68
CA LEU A 495 12.50 -13.81 -23.62
C LEU A 495 12.67 -12.35 -24.05
N GLN A 496 12.27 -12.01 -25.28
CA GLN A 496 12.27 -10.64 -25.78
C GLN A 496 11.26 -9.78 -24.99
N ILE A 497 11.75 -8.73 -24.35
CA ILE A 497 10.94 -7.77 -23.60
C ILE A 497 10.37 -6.70 -24.53
N ARG A 498 11.23 -6.08 -25.35
CA ARG A 498 10.84 -4.98 -26.23
C ARG A 498 11.81 -4.82 -27.41
N ARG A 499 11.29 -4.28 -28.50
CA ARG A 499 12.02 -3.86 -29.70
C ARG A 499 11.72 -2.39 -30.01
N GLU A 500 12.74 -1.62 -30.37
CA GLU A 500 12.63 -0.22 -30.81
C GLU A 500 13.60 0.08 -31.97
N THR A 501 13.38 1.19 -32.67
CA THR A 501 14.31 1.71 -33.69
C THR A 501 15.30 2.74 -33.12
N ASN A 502 15.11 3.18 -31.87
CA ASN A 502 15.99 4.10 -31.17
C ASN A 502 16.35 3.55 -29.79
N ILE A 503 17.64 3.47 -29.49
CA ILE A 503 18.16 2.93 -28.23
C ILE A 503 17.76 3.78 -27.02
N LEU A 504 17.72 5.11 -27.16
CA LEU A 504 17.33 6.00 -26.07
C LEU A 504 15.85 5.80 -25.73
N THR A 505 15.00 5.56 -26.74
CA THR A 505 13.58 5.20 -26.53
C THR A 505 13.46 3.87 -25.79
N LEU A 506 14.24 2.86 -26.19
CA LEU A 506 14.26 1.56 -25.52
C LEU A 506 14.69 1.67 -24.05
N ILE A 507 15.84 2.30 -23.78
CA ILE A 507 16.38 2.46 -22.42
C ILE A 507 15.41 3.27 -21.56
N THR A 508 14.90 4.39 -22.08
CA THR A 508 13.96 5.22 -21.31
C THR A 508 12.69 4.44 -20.98
N TRP A 509 12.15 3.67 -21.93
CA TRP A 509 10.98 2.84 -21.68
C TRP A 509 11.25 1.76 -20.62
N LEU A 510 12.42 1.11 -20.64
CA LEU A 510 12.81 0.10 -19.64
C LEU A 510 12.95 0.70 -18.23
N VAL A 511 13.54 1.90 -18.12
CA VAL A 511 13.72 2.61 -16.84
C VAL A 511 12.39 3.08 -16.28
N VAL A 512 11.58 3.77 -17.10
CA VAL A 512 10.27 4.32 -16.69
C VAL A 512 9.32 3.22 -16.22
N ASN A 513 9.42 2.02 -16.80
CA ASN A 513 8.61 0.86 -16.43
C ASN A 513 9.23 0.00 -15.31
N GLY A 514 10.37 0.39 -14.74
CA GLY A 514 11.03 -0.29 -13.63
C GLY A 514 11.69 -1.63 -13.98
N ILE A 515 11.82 -1.94 -15.28
CA ILE A 515 12.44 -3.17 -15.79
C ILE A 515 13.96 -3.07 -15.66
N LEU A 516 14.52 -1.88 -15.94
CA LEU A 516 15.93 -1.54 -15.77
C LEU A 516 16.08 -0.59 -14.59
N GLN A 517 16.80 -1.02 -13.56
CA GLN A 517 17.11 -0.22 -12.36
C GLN A 517 18.61 -0.26 -12.05
N LYS A 518 19.08 0.48 -11.04
CA LYS A 518 20.52 0.50 -10.65
C LYS A 518 21.08 -0.87 -10.29
N SER A 519 20.23 -1.81 -9.86
CA SER A 519 20.61 -3.18 -9.52
C SER A 519 20.67 -4.13 -10.73
N THR A 520 20.20 -3.70 -11.90
CA THR A 520 20.15 -4.53 -13.11
C THR A 520 21.52 -4.56 -13.78
N LYS A 521 22.02 -5.76 -14.06
CA LYS A 521 23.22 -5.96 -14.86
C LYS A 521 22.88 -5.89 -16.35
N ILE A 522 23.65 -5.10 -17.08
CA ILE A 522 23.44 -4.89 -18.51
C ILE A 522 24.49 -5.70 -19.27
N HIS A 523 24.04 -6.43 -20.29
CA HIS A 523 24.87 -7.19 -21.21
C HIS A 523 24.65 -6.69 -22.64
N LEU A 524 25.65 -6.83 -23.50
CA LEU A 524 25.58 -6.45 -24.91
C LEU A 524 26.05 -7.61 -25.78
N ALA A 525 25.14 -8.24 -26.52
CA ALA A 525 25.44 -9.41 -27.34
C ALA A 525 26.01 -9.04 -28.72
N LYS A 526 25.15 -8.56 -29.64
CA LYS A 526 25.54 -8.18 -31.00
C LYS A 526 25.62 -6.67 -31.07
N ASN A 527 26.77 -6.18 -31.52
CA ASN A 527 26.96 -4.77 -31.73
C ASN A 527 27.35 -4.49 -33.19
N LEU A 528 26.40 -3.96 -33.97
CA LEU A 528 26.61 -3.60 -35.37
C LEU A 528 26.97 -2.12 -35.55
N ILE A 529 27.09 -1.36 -34.45
CA ILE A 529 27.30 0.09 -34.45
C ILE A 529 28.34 0.48 -33.40
N ASN A 530 28.79 1.74 -33.42
CA ASN A 530 29.74 2.25 -32.44
C ASN A 530 29.05 2.66 -31.13
N ILE A 531 28.32 1.74 -30.50
CA ILE A 531 27.77 1.93 -29.15
C ILE A 531 28.34 0.86 -28.23
N THR A 532 29.05 1.27 -27.19
CA THR A 532 29.68 0.39 -26.21
C THR A 532 28.73 0.08 -25.06
N LEU A 533 29.00 -1.02 -24.34
CA LEU A 533 28.26 -1.36 -23.12
C LEU A 533 28.33 -0.22 -22.08
N ALA A 534 29.52 0.35 -21.87
CA ALA A 534 29.74 1.45 -20.93
C ALA A 534 28.88 2.70 -21.24
N GLU A 535 28.62 2.98 -22.51
CA GLU A 535 27.73 4.09 -22.90
C GLU A 535 26.26 3.81 -22.58
N ILE A 536 25.81 2.56 -22.77
CA ILE A 536 24.47 2.10 -22.40
C ILE A 536 24.30 2.18 -20.88
N GLU A 537 25.29 1.74 -20.11
CA GLU A 537 25.29 1.83 -18.64
C GLU A 537 25.26 3.30 -18.19
N THR A 538 26.14 4.15 -18.73
CA THR A 538 26.23 5.58 -18.35
C THR A 538 24.93 6.32 -18.63
N VAL A 539 24.31 6.12 -19.81
CA VAL A 539 23.04 6.78 -20.13
C VAL A 539 21.89 6.22 -19.31
N SER A 540 21.89 4.92 -19.00
CA SER A 540 20.90 4.30 -18.11
C SER A 540 20.98 4.92 -16.71
N ASP A 541 22.17 5.02 -16.13
CA ASP A 541 22.39 5.66 -14.83
C ASP A 541 21.94 7.12 -14.81
N LYS A 542 22.17 7.84 -15.92
CA LYS A 542 21.72 9.23 -16.06
C LYS A 542 20.20 9.34 -16.08
N ILE A 543 19.51 8.48 -16.82
CA ILE A 543 18.04 8.45 -16.87
C ILE A 543 17.49 8.07 -15.49
N ILE A 544 18.04 7.04 -14.84
CA ILE A 544 17.59 6.57 -13.51
C ILE A 544 17.78 7.64 -12.43
N SER A 545 18.90 8.36 -12.45
CA SER A 545 19.17 9.43 -11.48
C SER A 545 18.28 10.66 -11.71
N THR A 546 17.98 10.99 -12.97
CA THR A 546 17.10 12.12 -13.30
C THR A 546 15.63 11.80 -12.96
N PHE A 547 15.17 10.60 -13.33
CA PHE A 547 13.77 10.18 -13.26
C PHE A 547 13.60 8.99 -12.31
N PRO A 548 13.38 9.23 -10.99
CA PRO A 548 13.00 8.16 -10.08
C PRO A 548 11.64 7.59 -10.49
N LEU A 549 11.38 6.33 -10.11
CA LEU A 549 10.09 5.69 -10.37
C LEU A 549 8.96 6.55 -9.78
N VAL A 550 8.06 6.99 -10.66
CA VAL A 550 6.87 7.75 -10.27
C VAL A 550 6.01 6.87 -9.37
N ASN A 551 5.50 7.42 -8.28
CA ASN A 551 4.50 6.78 -7.43
C ASN A 551 3.16 7.51 -7.66
N PHE A 552 2.25 6.89 -8.40
CA PHE A 552 1.04 7.56 -8.90
C PHE A 552 0.06 7.89 -7.76
N SER A 553 0.01 7.04 -6.73
CA SER A 553 -0.85 7.28 -5.57
C SER A 553 -0.42 8.50 -4.78
N LYS A 554 0.89 8.79 -4.72
CA LYS A 554 1.48 9.96 -4.03
C LYS A 554 1.38 11.27 -4.80
N ILE A 555 0.93 11.27 -6.07
CA ILE A 555 0.72 12.51 -6.82
C ILE A 555 -0.42 13.30 -6.16
N PRO A 556 -0.17 14.53 -5.68
CA PRO A 556 -1.18 15.32 -4.99
C PRO A 556 -2.35 15.69 -5.90
N ALA A 557 -3.57 15.64 -5.37
CA ALA A 557 -4.79 16.07 -6.06
C ALA A 557 -4.66 17.48 -6.67
N ARG A 558 -4.02 18.42 -5.95
CA ARG A 558 -3.79 19.80 -6.42
C ARG A 558 -2.99 19.87 -7.72
N GLU A 559 -2.04 18.96 -7.94
CA GLU A 559 -1.23 18.95 -9.17
C GLU A 559 -2.06 18.46 -10.35
N LEU A 560 -2.89 17.44 -10.13
CA LEU A 560 -3.78 16.91 -11.15
C LEU A 560 -4.88 17.88 -11.55
N LEU A 561 -5.25 18.83 -10.68
CA LEU A 561 -6.22 19.87 -11.00
C LEU A 561 -5.65 21.01 -11.84
N LYS A 562 -4.35 21.29 -11.71
CA LYS A 562 -3.64 22.27 -12.55
C LYS A 562 -3.57 21.80 -13.99
N LYS A 563 -3.29 22.72 -14.91
CA LYS A 563 -2.95 22.39 -16.30
C LYS A 563 -1.67 21.55 -16.34
N GLU A 564 -1.58 20.66 -17.32
CA GLU A 564 -0.39 19.86 -17.58
C GLU A 564 0.84 20.77 -17.78
N SER A 565 1.90 20.50 -17.03
CA SER A 565 3.17 21.23 -17.09
C SER A 565 4.36 20.30 -16.87
N ILE A 566 5.43 20.49 -17.65
CA ILE A 566 6.69 19.76 -17.45
C ILE A 566 7.33 20.21 -16.14
N VAL A 567 7.72 19.24 -15.30
CA VAL A 567 8.38 19.49 -14.00
C VAL A 567 9.85 19.11 -14.02
N ARG A 568 10.28 18.24 -14.95
CA ARG A 568 11.67 17.82 -15.10
C ARG A 568 11.99 17.42 -16.54
N ALA A 569 13.22 17.65 -16.98
CA ALA A 569 13.69 17.24 -18.30
C ALA A 569 15.16 16.78 -18.30
N LEU A 570 15.48 15.85 -19.21
CA LEU A 570 16.84 15.43 -19.53
C LEU A 570 17.05 15.56 -21.04
N ALA A 571 18.02 16.37 -21.44
CA ALA A 571 18.46 16.46 -22.83
C ALA A 571 19.72 15.61 -23.05
N ILE A 572 19.62 14.60 -23.90
CA ILE A 572 20.72 13.77 -24.35
C ILE A 572 21.13 14.24 -25.73
N VAL A 573 22.35 14.79 -25.85
CA VAL A 573 22.81 15.42 -27.09
C VAL A 573 23.95 14.63 -27.70
N ASN A 574 23.80 14.34 -29.00
CA ASN A 574 24.75 13.62 -29.84
C ASN A 574 25.20 12.26 -29.26
N PHE A 575 24.23 11.43 -28.86
CA PHE A 575 24.52 10.12 -28.26
C PHE A 575 25.35 9.20 -29.17
N HIS A 576 25.02 9.18 -30.46
CA HIS A 576 25.71 8.37 -31.48
C HIS A 576 27.06 8.95 -31.95
N LYS A 577 27.52 10.06 -31.35
CA LYS A 577 28.81 10.70 -31.63
C LYS A 577 29.02 11.03 -33.11
N TYR A 578 27.98 11.52 -33.77
CA TYR A 578 28.11 12.02 -35.14
C TYR A 578 29.04 13.23 -35.15
N ARG A 579 29.79 13.39 -36.25
CA ARG A 579 30.63 14.57 -36.45
C ARG A 579 29.74 15.79 -36.63
N ILE A 580 29.93 16.84 -35.84
CA ILE A 580 29.09 18.05 -35.83
C ILE A 580 29.78 19.21 -36.56
N LYS A 581 31.12 19.32 -36.48
CA LYS A 581 31.86 20.36 -37.20
C LYS A 581 31.62 20.26 -38.72
N GLY A 582 31.05 21.32 -39.29
CA GLY A 582 30.71 21.41 -40.72
C GLY A 582 29.33 20.84 -41.10
N GLN A 583 28.58 20.31 -40.14
CA GLN A 583 27.24 19.74 -40.32
C GLN A 583 26.19 20.67 -39.70
N LYS A 584 24.98 20.69 -40.27
CA LYS A 584 23.82 21.42 -39.69
C LYS A 584 23.03 20.57 -38.69
N GLU A 585 23.32 19.28 -38.65
CA GLU A 585 22.62 18.30 -37.84
C GLU A 585 23.23 18.22 -36.44
N LEU A 586 22.36 18.13 -35.43
CA LEU A 586 22.69 17.86 -34.04
C LEU A 586 21.59 16.98 -33.47
N HIS A 587 21.77 15.66 -33.60
CA HIS A 587 20.82 14.69 -33.07
C HIS A 587 20.73 14.81 -31.55
N SER A 588 19.53 15.07 -31.06
CA SER A 588 19.26 15.31 -29.65
C SER A 588 17.95 14.67 -29.25
N THR A 589 17.88 14.13 -28.04
CA THR A 589 16.66 13.56 -27.47
C THR A 589 16.36 14.30 -26.17
N ILE A 590 15.12 14.73 -25.98
CA ILE A 590 14.68 15.26 -24.69
C ILE A 590 13.63 14.33 -24.11
N ILE A 591 13.92 13.84 -22.91
CA ILE A 591 12.97 13.11 -22.07
C ILE A 591 12.39 14.12 -21.07
N THR A 592 11.07 14.13 -20.89
CA THR A 592 10.40 15.04 -19.96
C THR A 592 9.46 14.28 -19.04
N LEU A 593 9.25 14.81 -17.83
CA LEU A 593 8.28 14.35 -16.86
C LEU A 593 7.34 15.51 -16.54
N ASN A 594 6.02 15.29 -16.63
CA ASN A 594 5.02 16.30 -16.27
C ASN A 594 4.51 16.15 -14.82
N ASN A 595 3.75 17.13 -14.34
CA ASN A 595 3.15 17.15 -13.00
C ASN A 595 2.08 16.07 -12.77
N TYR A 596 1.62 15.39 -13.82
CA TYR A 596 0.74 14.23 -13.72
C TYR A 596 1.51 12.93 -13.57
N GLY A 597 2.83 12.93 -13.74
CA GLY A 597 3.66 11.74 -13.70
C GLY A 597 3.78 11.03 -15.03
N GLU A 598 3.53 11.69 -16.17
CA GLU A 598 3.72 11.13 -17.51
C GLU A 598 5.11 11.47 -18.04
N HIS A 599 5.75 10.49 -18.70
CA HIS A 599 7.00 10.70 -19.41
C HIS A 599 6.77 10.86 -20.91
N PHE A 600 7.46 11.81 -21.53
CA PHE A 600 7.48 12.00 -22.98
C PHE A 600 8.91 11.97 -23.50
N ILE A 601 9.10 11.49 -24.73
CA ILE A 601 10.39 11.46 -25.40
C ILE A 601 10.27 12.09 -26.79
N HIS A 602 11.05 13.15 -27.01
CA HIS A 602 11.07 13.86 -28.29
C HIS A 602 12.47 13.79 -28.90
N HIS A 603 12.53 13.60 -30.21
CA HIS A 603 13.77 13.56 -30.98
C HIS A 603 13.89 14.78 -31.88
N PHE A 604 15.09 15.34 -31.94
CA PHE A 604 15.43 16.52 -32.73
C PHE A 604 16.67 16.22 -33.56
N THR A 605 16.74 16.82 -34.74
CA THR A 605 17.85 16.61 -35.69
C THR A 605 18.71 17.87 -35.84
N THR A 606 18.28 19.02 -35.33
CA THR A 606 18.99 20.29 -35.50
C THR A 606 19.11 21.08 -34.19
N ILE A 607 20.15 21.91 -34.09
CA ILE A 607 20.35 22.83 -32.95
C ILE A 607 19.20 23.84 -32.80
N VAL A 608 18.59 24.27 -33.91
CA VAL A 608 17.48 25.23 -33.89
C VAL A 608 16.26 24.62 -33.22
N GLN A 609 15.92 23.38 -33.55
CA GLN A 609 14.84 22.64 -32.89
C GLN A 609 15.12 22.46 -31.40
N LEU A 610 16.34 22.05 -31.04
CA LEU A 610 16.75 21.87 -29.64
C LEU A 610 16.61 23.18 -28.83
N ARG A 611 17.12 24.29 -29.35
CA ARG A 611 17.03 25.61 -28.69
C ARG A 611 15.58 26.09 -28.57
N ASN A 612 14.77 25.89 -29.61
CA ASN A 612 13.35 26.23 -29.55
C ASN A 612 12.65 25.42 -28.45
N GLN A 613 12.98 24.14 -28.29
CA GLN A 613 12.42 23.33 -27.23
C GLN A 613 12.90 23.78 -25.84
N PHE A 614 14.16 24.13 -25.66
CA PHE A 614 14.64 24.73 -24.39
C PHE A 614 13.92 26.04 -24.06
N ARG A 615 13.66 26.89 -25.05
CA ARG A 615 12.86 28.11 -24.86
C ARG A 615 11.43 27.80 -24.45
N GLN A 616 10.79 26.78 -25.04
CA GLN A 616 9.45 26.36 -24.64
C GLN A 616 9.42 25.81 -23.21
N LEU A 617 10.39 24.98 -22.85
CA LEU A 617 10.55 24.45 -21.49
C LEU A 617 10.73 25.58 -20.46
N LEU A 618 11.56 26.57 -20.75
CA LEU A 618 11.76 27.71 -19.86
C LEU A 618 10.51 28.59 -19.77
N THR A 619 9.93 28.98 -20.90
CA THR A 619 8.85 30.01 -20.93
C THR A 619 7.49 29.48 -20.51
N ARG A 620 7.17 28.21 -20.83
CA ARG A 620 5.85 27.62 -20.52
C ARG A 620 5.83 26.81 -19.24
N HIS A 621 6.98 26.26 -18.85
CA HIS A 621 7.06 25.27 -17.78
C HIS A 621 8.07 25.64 -16.68
N TYR A 622 8.82 26.74 -16.84
CA TYR A 622 9.89 27.13 -15.91
C TYR A 622 10.92 25.99 -15.71
N VAL A 623 11.19 25.24 -16.78
CA VAL A 623 12.18 24.16 -16.78
C VAL A 623 13.49 24.66 -17.36
N SER A 624 14.54 24.71 -16.53
CA SER A 624 15.86 25.22 -16.90
C SER A 624 16.96 24.71 -15.96
N ARG A 625 18.22 24.85 -16.39
CA ARG A 625 19.38 24.50 -15.55
C ARG A 625 19.44 25.35 -14.28
N TRP A 626 18.94 26.58 -14.31
CA TRP A 626 18.92 27.50 -13.17
C TRP A 626 17.89 27.12 -12.11
N ASN A 627 16.85 26.39 -12.52
CA ASN A 627 15.79 25.90 -11.64
C ASN A 627 16.03 24.46 -11.16
N ASP A 628 17.22 23.91 -11.43
CA ASP A 628 17.64 22.54 -11.05
C ASP A 628 16.65 21.44 -11.49
N ASN A 629 16.03 21.63 -12.65
CA ASN A 629 15.03 20.72 -13.21
C ASN A 629 15.22 20.41 -14.71
N LEU A 630 16.34 20.86 -15.29
CA LEU A 630 16.82 20.46 -16.61
C LEU A 630 18.26 19.97 -16.52
N GLU A 631 18.47 18.70 -16.86
CA GLU A 631 19.80 18.11 -16.99
C GLU A 631 20.19 17.97 -18.46
N ILE A 632 21.47 18.16 -18.76
CA ILE A 632 22.02 17.99 -20.11
C ILE A 632 23.13 16.95 -20.04
N PHE A 633 23.03 15.90 -20.84
CA PHE A 633 23.99 14.84 -20.95
C PHE A 633 24.56 14.79 -22.37
N ILE A 634 25.89 14.85 -22.45
CA ILE A 634 26.66 14.72 -23.68
C ILE A 634 27.67 13.61 -23.42
N PRO A 635 27.66 12.49 -24.17
CA PRO A 635 28.64 11.44 -23.95
C PRO A 635 30.03 11.96 -24.30
N THR A 636 31.05 11.42 -23.62
CA THR A 636 32.46 11.75 -23.86
C THR A 636 32.81 11.55 -25.34
N GLN A 637 33.18 12.64 -26.01
CA GLN A 637 33.46 12.64 -27.44
C GLN A 637 34.40 13.79 -27.84
N PRO A 638 35.13 13.69 -28.97
CA PRO A 638 36.11 14.70 -29.37
C PRO A 638 35.54 16.11 -29.52
N GLU A 639 34.27 16.24 -29.93
CA GLU A 639 33.61 17.52 -30.16
C GLU A 639 32.74 17.97 -28.97
N GLN A 640 32.89 17.37 -27.77
CA GLN A 640 32.06 17.67 -26.61
C GLN A 640 32.04 19.16 -26.25
N TYR A 641 33.22 19.79 -26.10
CA TYR A 641 33.31 21.22 -25.79
C TYR A 641 32.63 22.10 -26.85
N TYR A 642 32.75 21.72 -28.12
CA TYR A 642 32.10 22.44 -29.22
C TYR A 642 30.57 22.34 -29.14
N ILE A 643 30.03 21.16 -28.81
CA ILE A 643 28.60 20.94 -28.61
C ILE A 643 28.10 21.75 -27.39
N GLU A 644 28.86 21.77 -26.29
CA GLU A 644 28.53 22.55 -25.09
C GLU A 644 28.44 24.05 -25.40
N GLU A 645 29.39 24.60 -26.16
CA GLU A 645 29.38 26.00 -26.60
C GLU A 645 28.21 26.30 -27.56
N MET A 646 27.83 25.35 -28.42
CA MET A 646 26.63 25.50 -29.27
C MET A 646 25.34 25.55 -28.45
N ILE A 647 25.27 24.83 -27.33
CA ILE A 647 24.07 24.81 -26.48
C ILE A 647 23.98 26.06 -25.58
N LYS A 648 25.11 26.60 -25.12
CA LYS A 648 25.15 27.79 -24.25
C LYS A 648 24.73 29.07 -24.97
N LYS A 649 25.10 29.21 -26.25
CA LYS A 649 24.65 30.30 -27.14
C LYS A 649 23.20 30.10 -27.53
#